data_AF-A6ERT4-F1
#
_entry.id   AF-A6ERT4-F1
#
_cell.length_a   1.000
_cell.length_b   1.000
_cell.length_c   1.000
_cell.angle_alpha   90.00
_cell.angle_beta   90.00
_cell.angle_gamma   90.00
#
_symmetry.space_group_name_H-M   'P 1'
#
loop_
_entity.id
_entity.type
_entity.pdbx_description
1 polymer ?
#
loop_
_entity_poly.entity_id
_entity_poly.type
_entity_poly.pdbx_seq_one_letter_code
_entity_poly.pdbx_strand_id
1 'polypeptide(L)'
;MGLFITLETVSISLTGNLIDYRFLENANLNDAWSVKEFYSEEILKGLLLFIVTIPGLIIISKKIRLLKITKTFYFLAGLLCLAVISIPKESVFNELAQAYSIKNSDVALFEDALAEMGIDQDSYITADKIEATPGKNIIVLSLESLERGYLEAPLQSLTPNLNKLSQEYNLLDMHPNKGSDWTAGSIYTSITGVPAYFRSKKHDEFKNTNFTNLGNLGTVLQKAGYDMTYLLANKEFSGLDLMLSHFGFTVKSEADLPYPKADGFWGLHDKELFEAATNEIIEKSKQEKPFAIFLNSISGHFPSGVYDERMESVLPAQESKLAFMATAVDHYIGNLFKVLKEQNILENTVVYIYPDHLFMDDINKEIPSFPEKRDLYLLTTVDKETTLPNTDNLHQIDIPRIIIEGAEIKTNATFLTDYIKDEDVDEFISKNTKNILALNEPVDKRFDFSNNINLTLSDDNTITISQEDGSKRVFKDVEENKLYRVYFDIDMNIIKIKQVTEAEAFWRGKTMGLLFSINKNYIYGHLFKNKKLGITKRGESKINFDFEEISVFDDWNLFQPNEKFDSWILYLKSVGYKSIPHRGKSYISVRSKKTEIKRGLNVIFANEHKFKTINFDTYHNKEELKRFITTIDSLKNKNTSFAIVVHDTAGEDLENFKHELNDLGMTKLAKLKNREAYVSVYDNDLNYFVETSGLKSVFKEMNLSILEKKPKTKLRKDTSRFIAHGGGKINNDKSTNSLEALNHNYNKGFKLFELDIIETSDGKYVAAHDWKTWQNKTNFKGTLPPTEAEFKKNKIIGKYTPLTIEDINDWFLKHPDAILITDKVNDPQRFVPLFVDRNRLSMELFSVDAIEKANELNIKSILMSNNLIRSKKNEIFQFIEAHKIKYLAASRKYVQENLELFTKLENQNIKTYVFHINFEKGKNEEYVFNNEIGPVYGLYADNWTFE
;
A
#
# COMPACT_ATOMS: atom_id res chain seq x y z
N MET A 1 3.34 -12.86 37.06
CA MET A 1 3.68 -14.29 37.22
C MET A 1 2.61 -15.20 36.63
N GLY A 2 1.38 -15.29 37.18
CA GLY A 2 0.33 -16.17 36.60
C GLY A 2 -0.01 -15.88 35.14
N LEU A 3 -0.20 -14.60 34.78
CA LEU A 3 -0.39 -14.17 33.40
C LEU A 3 0.81 -14.51 32.50
N PHE A 4 2.02 -14.34 33.01
CA PHE A 4 3.26 -14.64 32.30
C PHE A 4 3.38 -16.14 32.01
N ILE A 5 3.23 -17.00 33.02
CA ILE A 5 3.21 -18.47 32.86
C ILE A 5 2.15 -18.92 31.85
N THR A 6 0.99 -18.25 31.87
CA THR A 6 -0.08 -18.54 30.90
C THR A 6 0.33 -18.16 29.49
N LEU A 7 0.84 -16.95 29.27
CA LEU A 7 1.32 -16.50 27.97
C LEU A 7 2.48 -17.38 27.47
N GLU A 8 3.38 -17.79 28.36
CA GLU A 8 4.48 -18.71 28.04
C GLU A 8 3.96 -20.05 27.55
N THR A 9 2.98 -20.62 28.26
CA THR A 9 2.42 -21.91 27.87
C THR A 9 1.62 -21.81 26.57
N VAL A 10 0.93 -20.69 26.36
CA VAL A 10 0.24 -20.42 25.09
C VAL A 10 1.24 -20.27 23.95
N SER A 11 2.37 -19.58 24.17
CA SER A 11 3.46 -19.49 23.18
C SER A 11 3.96 -20.87 22.80
N ILE A 12 4.37 -21.69 23.78
CA ILE A 12 4.86 -23.06 23.52
C ILE A 12 3.81 -23.89 22.78
N SER A 13 2.52 -23.72 23.12
CA SER A 13 1.45 -24.50 22.48
C SER A 13 1.16 -24.06 21.04
N LEU A 14 1.46 -22.81 20.67
CA LEU A 14 1.17 -22.26 19.35
C LEU A 14 2.39 -22.23 18.43
N THR A 15 3.59 -22.05 18.98
CA THR A 15 4.84 -21.80 18.24
C THR A 15 5.96 -22.79 18.56
N GLY A 16 5.72 -23.75 19.47
CA GLY A 16 6.73 -24.66 19.99
C GLY A 16 7.75 -24.02 20.93
N ASN A 17 7.73 -22.69 21.06
CA ASN A 17 8.81 -21.92 21.67
C ASN A 17 8.30 -21.05 22.83
N LEU A 18 9.23 -20.65 23.70
CA LEU A 18 9.00 -19.60 24.71
C LEU A 18 8.57 -18.29 24.04
N ILE A 19 8.06 -17.33 24.83
CA ILE A 19 7.68 -16.03 24.28
C ILE A 19 8.92 -15.37 23.68
N ASP A 20 8.89 -15.20 22.37
CA ASP A 20 9.96 -14.61 21.59
C ASP A 20 9.46 -13.45 20.73
N TYR A 21 10.35 -12.92 19.89
CA TYR A 21 10.03 -11.87 18.95
C TYR A 21 8.86 -12.22 18.01
N ARG A 22 8.82 -13.46 17.50
CA ARG A 22 7.82 -13.96 16.54
C ARG A 22 6.41 -13.98 17.15
N PHE A 23 6.32 -14.51 18.37
CA PHE A 23 5.07 -14.54 19.14
C PHE A 23 4.56 -13.11 19.39
N LEU A 24 5.43 -12.19 19.77
CA LEU A 24 5.06 -10.79 20.06
C LEU A 24 4.67 -9.99 18.81
N GLU A 25 5.14 -10.36 17.63
CA GLU A 25 4.75 -9.74 16.37
C GLU A 25 3.34 -10.16 15.96
N ASN A 26 3.06 -11.46 16.04
CA ASN A 26 1.85 -12.08 15.52
C ASN A 26 0.71 -12.23 16.56
N ALA A 27 0.99 -12.03 17.85
CA ALA A 27 -0.01 -12.08 18.90
C ALA A 27 -1.05 -10.96 18.77
N ASN A 28 -2.22 -11.29 18.21
CA ASN A 28 -3.43 -10.51 18.33
C ASN A 28 -4.68 -11.40 18.44
N LEU A 29 -5.72 -10.85 19.07
CA LEU A 29 -6.95 -11.59 19.38
C LEU A 29 -7.79 -11.94 18.15
N ASN A 30 -7.70 -11.16 17.08
CA ASN A 30 -8.48 -11.41 15.85
C ASN A 30 -7.92 -12.60 15.09
N ASP A 31 -6.60 -12.69 14.97
CA ASP A 31 -5.91 -13.79 14.31
C ASP A 31 -6.06 -15.07 15.13
N ALA A 32 -5.91 -15.01 16.46
CA ALA A 32 -6.16 -16.13 17.35
C ALA A 32 -7.61 -16.68 17.23
N TRP A 33 -8.59 -15.80 17.02
CA TRP A 33 -9.98 -16.22 16.79
C TRP A 33 -10.19 -16.83 15.41
N SER A 34 -9.44 -16.38 14.40
CA SER A 34 -9.56 -16.87 13.03
C SER A 34 -8.98 -18.27 12.83
N VAL A 35 -7.98 -18.67 13.63
CA VAL A 35 -7.38 -20.01 13.62
C VAL A 35 -7.99 -20.97 14.66
N LYS A 36 -9.08 -20.55 15.33
CA LYS A 36 -9.63 -21.27 16.49
C LYS A 36 -10.02 -22.72 16.22
N GLU A 37 -10.41 -23.06 14.99
CA GLU A 37 -10.84 -24.41 14.62
C GLU A 37 -9.63 -25.35 14.48
N PHE A 38 -8.48 -24.80 14.13
CA PHE A 38 -7.23 -25.53 13.97
C PHE A 38 -6.44 -25.66 15.30
N TYR A 39 -6.50 -24.65 16.18
CA TYR A 39 -5.84 -24.64 17.50
C TYR A 39 -6.81 -24.75 18.70
N SER A 40 -7.98 -25.36 18.50
CA SER A 40 -9.04 -25.36 19.52
C SER A 40 -8.61 -26.03 20.82
N GLU A 41 -7.84 -27.12 20.75
CA GLU A 41 -7.34 -27.83 21.91
C GLU A 41 -6.29 -27.03 22.68
N GLU A 42 -5.37 -26.38 21.97
CA GLU A 42 -4.26 -25.58 22.50
C GLU A 42 -4.82 -24.36 23.25
N ILE A 43 -5.79 -23.69 22.64
CA ILE A 43 -6.50 -22.56 23.23
C ILE A 43 -7.23 -23.00 24.52
N LEU A 44 -7.91 -24.16 24.50
CA LEU A 44 -8.61 -24.68 25.67
C LEU A 44 -7.65 -25.06 26.80
N LYS A 45 -6.54 -25.73 26.48
CA LYS A 45 -5.45 -26.06 27.44
C LYS A 45 -4.89 -24.80 28.09
N GLY A 46 -4.63 -23.75 27.29
CA GLY A 46 -4.18 -22.44 27.78
C GLY A 46 -5.18 -21.75 28.72
N LEU A 47 -6.47 -21.76 28.39
CA LEU A 47 -7.53 -21.20 29.22
C LEU A 47 -7.71 -21.95 30.55
N LEU A 48 -7.66 -23.29 30.52
CA LEU A 48 -7.72 -24.12 31.73
C LEU A 48 -6.53 -23.84 32.65
N LEU A 49 -5.33 -23.73 32.08
CA LEU A 49 -4.12 -23.38 32.84
C LEU A 49 -4.24 -22.00 33.49
N PHE A 50 -4.78 -21.01 32.79
CA PHE A 50 -5.04 -19.68 33.35
C PHE A 50 -5.98 -19.73 34.55
N ILE A 51 -7.07 -20.50 34.43
CA ILE A 51 -8.08 -20.68 35.48
C ILE A 51 -7.53 -21.43 36.70
N VAL A 52 -6.54 -22.32 36.52
CA VAL A 52 -5.93 -23.07 37.64
C VAL A 52 -4.78 -22.30 38.30
N THR A 53 -3.90 -21.69 37.50
CA THR A 53 -2.67 -21.05 38.00
C THR A 53 -2.95 -19.80 38.83
N ILE A 54 -3.90 -18.94 38.45
CA ILE A 54 -4.20 -17.72 39.20
C ILE A 54 -4.76 -18.02 40.60
N PRO A 55 -5.83 -18.83 40.75
CA PRO A 55 -6.33 -19.23 42.07
C PRO A 55 -5.29 -20.02 42.88
N GLY A 56 -4.52 -20.90 42.23
CA GLY A 56 -3.42 -21.63 42.85
C GLY A 56 -2.37 -20.71 43.48
N LEU A 57 -1.90 -19.70 42.74
CA LEU A 57 -0.96 -18.69 43.23
C LEU A 57 -1.57 -17.86 44.37
N ILE A 58 -2.87 -17.55 44.31
CA ILE A 58 -3.58 -16.86 45.40
C ILE A 58 -3.59 -17.72 46.67
N ILE A 59 -3.91 -19.01 46.56
CA ILE A 59 -3.94 -19.95 47.69
C ILE A 59 -2.55 -20.15 48.29
N ILE A 60 -1.53 -20.35 47.44
CA ILE A 60 -0.13 -20.46 47.86
C ILE A 60 0.31 -19.18 48.58
N SER A 61 0.01 -17.99 48.04
CA SER A 61 0.37 -16.72 48.68
C SER A 61 -0.30 -16.54 50.06
N LYS A 62 -1.55 -17.00 50.22
CA LYS A 62 -2.26 -17.01 51.51
C LYS A 62 -1.62 -17.98 52.50
N LYS A 63 -1.27 -19.21 52.08
CA LYS A 63 -0.61 -20.20 52.94
C LYS A 63 0.80 -19.75 53.35
N ILE A 64 1.55 -19.17 52.43
CA ILE A 64 2.90 -18.67 52.68
C ILE A 64 2.89 -17.51 53.68
N ARG A 65 1.90 -16.61 53.63
CA ARG A 65 1.73 -15.54 54.65
C ARG A 65 1.58 -16.07 56.07
N LEU A 66 1.13 -17.31 56.27
CA LEU A 66 1.01 -17.95 57.58
C LEU A 66 2.35 -18.43 58.15
N LEU A 67 3.39 -18.56 57.32
CA LEU A 67 4.71 -19.07 57.73
C LEU A 67 5.57 -18.04 58.49
N LYS A 68 5.06 -16.81 58.73
CA LYS A 68 5.76 -15.71 59.44
C LYS A 68 7.19 -15.41 58.93
N ILE A 69 7.48 -15.74 57.67
CA ILE A 69 8.76 -15.48 57.03
C ILE A 69 8.91 -13.97 56.80
N THR A 70 10.14 -13.45 56.94
CA THR A 70 10.43 -12.02 56.81
C THR A 70 10.27 -11.54 55.37
N LYS A 71 9.88 -10.27 55.18
CA LYS A 71 9.78 -9.63 53.85
C LYS A 71 11.08 -9.74 53.05
N THR A 72 12.22 -9.71 53.74
CA THR A 72 13.56 -9.85 53.15
C THR A 72 13.77 -11.22 52.50
N PHE A 73 13.30 -12.30 53.13
CA PHE A 73 13.40 -13.63 52.54
C PHE A 73 12.53 -13.78 51.29
N TYR A 74 11.32 -13.21 51.27
CA TYR A 74 10.49 -13.20 50.04
C TYR A 74 11.15 -12.44 48.90
N PHE A 75 11.80 -11.32 49.20
CA PHE A 75 12.54 -10.54 48.23
C PHE A 75 13.75 -11.31 47.70
N LEU A 76 14.53 -11.95 48.56
CA LEU A 76 15.69 -12.78 48.19
C LEU A 76 15.29 -14.03 47.42
N ALA A 77 14.22 -14.72 47.81
CA ALA A 77 13.70 -15.87 47.07
C ALA A 77 13.14 -15.45 45.70
N GLY A 78 12.48 -14.28 45.62
CA GLY A 78 12.06 -13.70 44.35
C GLY A 78 13.23 -13.37 43.43
N LEU A 79 14.29 -12.75 43.96
CA LEU A 79 15.54 -12.50 43.24
C LEU A 79 16.23 -13.79 42.81
N LEU A 80 16.25 -14.82 43.65
CA LEU A 80 16.85 -16.11 43.31
C LEU A 80 16.06 -16.83 42.21
N CYS A 81 14.72 -16.81 42.26
CA CYS A 81 13.90 -17.34 41.18
C CYS A 81 14.11 -16.57 39.88
N LEU A 82 14.17 -15.24 39.93
CA LEU A 82 14.46 -14.42 38.75
C LEU A 82 15.86 -14.71 38.20
N ALA A 83 16.87 -14.85 39.05
CA ALA A 83 18.22 -15.23 38.67
C ALA A 83 18.23 -16.60 37.99
N VAL A 84 17.59 -17.62 38.59
CA VAL A 84 17.55 -18.99 38.03
C VAL A 84 16.84 -19.03 36.68
N ILE A 85 15.74 -18.29 36.51
CA ILE A 85 15.02 -18.19 35.23
C ILE A 85 15.86 -17.46 34.16
N SER A 86 16.83 -16.65 34.56
CA SER A 86 17.69 -15.85 33.65
C SER A 86 19.04 -16.52 33.30
N ILE A 87 19.37 -17.68 33.89
CA ILE A 87 20.68 -18.35 33.68
C ILE A 87 20.82 -19.03 32.30
N PRO A 88 19.80 -19.68 31.72
CA PRO A 88 19.94 -20.30 30.39
C PRO A 88 20.22 -19.26 29.29
N LYS A 89 21.05 -19.63 28.30
CA LYS A 89 21.33 -18.78 27.13
C LYS A 89 20.05 -18.48 26.34
N GLU A 90 19.12 -19.43 26.32
CA GLU A 90 17.75 -19.35 25.75
C GLU A 90 16.69 -19.01 26.83
N SER A 91 17.04 -18.18 27.81
CA SER A 91 16.05 -17.77 28.81
C SER A 91 15.00 -16.83 28.22
N VAL A 92 13.78 -16.89 28.77
CA VAL A 92 12.69 -15.96 28.41
C VAL A 92 13.13 -14.49 28.54
N PHE A 93 14.02 -14.17 29.49
CA PHE A 93 14.53 -12.82 29.64
C PHE A 93 15.42 -12.39 28.48
N ASN A 94 16.23 -13.29 27.92
CA ASN A 94 17.06 -12.98 26.76
C ASN A 94 16.19 -12.76 25.51
N GLU A 95 15.19 -13.62 25.28
CA GLU A 95 14.24 -13.48 24.17
C GLU A 95 13.40 -12.19 24.28
N LEU A 96 12.89 -11.90 25.48
CA LEU A 96 12.16 -10.64 25.72
C LEU A 96 13.06 -9.41 25.62
N ALA A 97 14.32 -9.49 26.08
CA ALA A 97 15.28 -8.41 25.94
C ALA A 97 15.66 -8.17 24.48
N GLN A 98 15.82 -9.22 23.68
CA GLN A 98 16.07 -9.13 22.25
C GLN A 98 14.86 -8.53 21.52
N ALA A 99 13.65 -9.04 21.77
CA ALA A 99 12.42 -8.49 21.21
C ALA A 99 12.20 -7.01 21.60
N TYR A 100 12.48 -6.66 22.86
CA TYR A 100 12.45 -5.27 23.33
C TYR A 100 13.52 -4.41 22.65
N SER A 101 14.72 -4.94 22.43
CA SER A 101 15.83 -4.25 21.76
C SER A 101 15.54 -4.00 20.28
N ILE A 102 14.94 -4.99 19.58
CA ILE A 102 14.50 -4.84 18.19
C ILE A 102 13.45 -3.72 18.09
N LYS A 103 12.42 -3.75 18.96
CA LYS A 103 11.33 -2.76 18.95
C LYS A 103 11.76 -1.34 19.35
N ASN A 104 12.76 -1.17 20.22
CA ASN A 104 13.15 0.13 20.79
C ASN A 104 14.57 0.58 20.41
N SER A 105 15.23 -0.05 19.43
CA SER A 105 16.56 0.39 18.99
C SER A 105 16.51 1.74 18.28
N ASP A 106 17.63 2.46 18.24
CA ASP A 106 17.83 3.54 17.26
C ASP A 106 18.30 2.86 15.95
N VAL A 107 17.59 3.02 14.82
CA VAL A 107 18.01 2.40 13.55
C VAL A 107 19.20 3.18 12.99
N ALA A 108 20.34 2.51 12.78
CA ALA A 108 21.48 3.06 12.04
C ALA A 108 21.09 3.40 10.58
N LEU A 109 21.89 4.21 9.86
CA LEU A 109 21.72 4.29 8.41
C LEU A 109 22.10 2.95 7.76
N PHE A 110 21.58 2.66 6.58
CA PHE A 110 21.89 1.43 5.85
C PHE A 110 23.40 1.27 5.66
N GLU A 111 24.06 2.36 5.31
CA GLU A 111 25.51 2.45 5.11
C GLU A 111 26.28 2.25 6.42
N ASP A 112 25.80 2.83 7.52
CA ASP A 112 26.41 2.67 8.85
C ASP A 112 26.26 1.23 9.34
N ALA A 113 25.08 0.62 9.12
CA ALA A 113 24.81 -0.77 9.47
C ALA A 113 25.76 -1.72 8.72
N LEU A 114 25.98 -1.51 7.42
CA LEU A 114 26.97 -2.25 6.64
C LEU A 114 28.39 -2.09 7.23
N ALA A 115 28.81 -0.85 7.51
CA ALA A 115 30.14 -0.57 8.05
C ALA A 115 30.36 -1.21 9.44
N GLU A 116 29.36 -1.16 10.32
CA GLU A 116 29.40 -1.81 11.64
C GLU A 116 29.46 -3.35 11.55
N MET A 117 28.90 -3.92 10.48
CA MET A 117 29.04 -5.35 10.16
C MET A 117 30.39 -5.68 9.49
N GLY A 118 31.27 -4.70 9.29
CA GLY A 118 32.56 -4.88 8.62
C GLY A 118 32.47 -4.96 7.10
N ILE A 119 31.35 -4.52 6.51
CA ILE A 119 31.10 -4.55 5.06
C ILE A 119 31.49 -3.20 4.46
N ASP A 120 32.40 -3.22 3.49
CA ASP A 120 32.80 -2.02 2.76
C ASP A 120 31.61 -1.52 1.91
N GLN A 121 31.18 -0.30 2.17
CA GLN A 121 30.03 0.34 1.52
C GLN A 121 30.20 0.45 0.00
N ASP A 122 31.44 0.62 -0.48
CA ASP A 122 31.71 0.71 -1.92
C ASP A 122 31.69 -0.66 -2.61
N SER A 123 31.80 -1.75 -1.84
CA SER A 123 31.73 -3.12 -2.35
C SER A 123 30.30 -3.67 -2.42
N TYR A 124 29.38 -3.17 -1.59
CA TYR A 124 27.99 -3.61 -1.56
C TYR A 124 27.18 -3.04 -2.73
N ILE A 125 26.55 -3.93 -3.50
CA ILE A 125 25.71 -3.55 -4.64
C ILE A 125 24.27 -3.37 -4.19
N THR A 126 23.83 -2.11 -4.11
CA THR A 126 22.45 -1.72 -3.80
C THR A 126 21.49 -2.06 -4.93
N ALA A 127 20.21 -2.25 -4.61
CA ALA A 127 19.17 -2.67 -5.57
C ALA A 127 19.12 -1.82 -6.85
N ASP A 128 19.31 -0.49 -6.74
CA ASP A 128 19.29 0.44 -7.87
C ASP A 128 20.47 0.26 -8.85
N LYS A 129 21.59 -0.31 -8.36
CA LYS A 129 22.81 -0.57 -9.13
C LYS A 129 22.93 -1.99 -9.64
N ILE A 130 21.93 -2.84 -9.39
CA ILE A 130 21.92 -4.21 -9.89
C ILE A 130 21.75 -4.19 -11.42
N GLU A 131 22.67 -4.88 -12.09
CA GLU A 131 22.63 -5.21 -13.50
C GLU A 131 22.52 -6.73 -13.62
N ALA A 132 21.59 -7.22 -14.44
CA ALA A 132 21.41 -8.65 -14.64
C ALA A 132 20.95 -8.98 -16.07
N THR A 133 21.36 -10.13 -16.58
CA THR A 133 20.86 -10.71 -17.84
C THR A 133 20.33 -12.12 -17.61
N PRO A 134 19.29 -12.55 -18.32
CA PRO A 134 18.61 -13.80 -18.02
C PRO A 134 19.46 -15.03 -18.31
N GLY A 135 19.18 -16.09 -17.55
CA GLY A 135 19.66 -17.45 -17.76
C GLY A 135 18.47 -18.40 -17.99
N LYS A 136 18.48 -19.56 -17.33
CA LYS A 136 17.41 -20.57 -17.40
C LYS A 136 16.15 -20.13 -16.64
N ASN A 137 15.01 -20.76 -16.95
CA ASN A 137 13.79 -20.58 -16.16
C ASN A 137 13.96 -21.15 -14.75
N ILE A 138 13.17 -20.65 -13.80
CA ILE A 138 13.27 -21.00 -12.38
C ILE A 138 11.93 -21.52 -11.87
N ILE A 139 11.97 -22.66 -11.19
CA ILE A 139 10.87 -23.18 -10.38
C ILE A 139 11.37 -23.37 -8.96
N VAL A 140 10.68 -22.78 -7.99
CA VAL A 140 11.00 -22.94 -6.56
C VAL A 140 9.81 -23.53 -5.82
N LEU A 141 10.04 -24.64 -5.12
CA LEU A 141 9.08 -25.33 -4.27
C LEU A 141 9.57 -25.22 -2.82
N SER A 142 9.00 -24.26 -2.08
CA SER A 142 9.21 -24.07 -0.65
C SER A 142 8.20 -24.95 0.10
N LEU A 143 8.69 -25.99 0.78
CA LEU A 143 7.86 -27.02 1.39
C LEU A 143 7.67 -26.75 2.89
N GLU A 144 6.44 -26.48 3.29
CA GLU A 144 6.04 -26.27 4.69
C GLU A 144 6.49 -27.44 5.57
N SER A 145 7.48 -27.21 6.43
CA SER A 145 7.98 -28.13 7.47
C SER A 145 8.37 -29.55 7.00
N LEU A 146 8.63 -29.76 5.70
CA LEU A 146 8.96 -31.09 5.13
C LEU A 146 10.46 -31.37 5.17
N GLU A 147 11.02 -31.41 6.39
CA GLU A 147 12.44 -31.50 6.75
C GLU A 147 13.23 -32.69 6.17
N ARG A 148 14.56 -32.66 6.35
CA ARG A 148 15.49 -33.73 5.91
C ARG A 148 15.12 -35.12 6.43
N GLY A 149 14.60 -35.22 7.66
CA GLY A 149 14.21 -36.50 8.26
C GLY A 149 13.19 -37.30 7.43
N TYR A 150 12.37 -36.64 6.60
CA TYR A 150 11.43 -37.34 5.71
C TYR A 150 12.12 -38.09 4.56
N LEU A 151 13.36 -37.75 4.21
CA LEU A 151 14.14 -38.42 3.17
C LEU A 151 15.00 -39.58 3.72
N GLU A 152 14.96 -39.81 5.03
CA GLU A 152 15.84 -40.76 5.72
C GLU A 152 15.04 -41.87 6.39
N ALA A 153 15.69 -42.98 6.76
CA ALA A 153 15.04 -44.04 7.51
C ALA A 153 14.62 -43.54 8.91
N PRO A 154 13.41 -43.86 9.39
CA PRO A 154 12.42 -44.78 8.81
C PRO A 154 11.38 -44.13 7.88
N LEU A 155 11.41 -42.80 7.67
CA LEU A 155 10.36 -42.04 7.02
C LEU A 155 10.45 -41.94 5.50
N GLN A 156 11.57 -42.35 4.90
CA GLN A 156 11.79 -42.34 3.44
C GLN A 156 10.65 -42.99 2.62
N SER A 157 9.85 -43.89 3.19
CA SER A 157 8.67 -44.47 2.52
C SER A 157 7.51 -43.49 2.34
N LEU A 158 7.47 -42.40 3.09
CA LEU A 158 6.48 -41.33 2.95
C LEU A 158 6.79 -40.42 1.75
N THR A 159 8.06 -40.37 1.32
CA THR A 159 8.51 -39.45 0.26
C THR A 159 9.24 -40.18 -0.89
N PRO A 160 8.62 -41.21 -1.51
CA PRO A 160 9.28 -42.01 -2.53
C PRO A 160 9.69 -41.21 -3.77
N ASN A 161 8.96 -40.15 -4.16
CA ASN A 161 9.30 -39.36 -5.33
C ASN A 161 10.50 -38.45 -5.06
N LEU A 162 10.53 -37.74 -3.92
CA LEU A 162 11.67 -36.93 -3.51
C LEU A 162 12.93 -37.78 -3.32
N ASN A 163 12.81 -38.97 -2.73
CA ASN A 163 13.92 -39.93 -2.62
C ASN A 163 14.45 -40.39 -3.98
N LYS A 164 13.57 -40.57 -4.97
CA LYS A 164 13.99 -40.87 -6.34
C LYS A 164 14.69 -39.67 -6.98
N LEU A 165 14.15 -38.47 -6.80
CA LEU A 165 14.73 -37.25 -7.35
C LEU A 165 16.08 -36.92 -6.72
N SER A 166 16.30 -37.22 -5.43
CA SER A 166 17.59 -37.01 -4.77
C SER A 166 18.70 -37.93 -5.28
N GLN A 167 18.35 -39.10 -5.83
CA GLN A 167 19.30 -39.97 -6.52
C GLN A 167 19.63 -39.45 -7.93
N GLU A 168 18.67 -38.82 -8.59
CA GLU A 168 18.80 -38.30 -9.95
C GLU A 168 19.55 -36.96 -9.98
N TYR A 169 19.24 -36.06 -9.05
CA TYR A 169 19.69 -34.67 -9.01
C TYR A 169 20.60 -34.38 -7.80
N ASN A 170 20.94 -33.11 -7.57
CA ASN A 170 21.77 -32.71 -6.44
C ASN A 170 20.92 -32.58 -5.17
N LEU A 171 21.24 -33.34 -4.13
CA LEU A 171 20.73 -33.15 -2.78
C LEU A 171 21.85 -32.59 -1.92
N LEU A 172 21.66 -31.37 -1.43
CA LEU A 172 22.59 -30.67 -0.57
C LEU A 172 22.02 -30.60 0.85
N ASP A 173 22.89 -30.75 1.84
CA ASP A 173 22.53 -30.48 3.23
C ASP A 173 22.44 -28.97 3.41
N MET A 174 21.38 -28.49 4.07
CA MET A 174 21.15 -27.08 4.32
C MET A 174 20.76 -26.88 5.78
N HIS A 175 21.39 -25.92 6.44
CA HIS A 175 21.14 -25.62 7.84
C HIS A 175 20.12 -24.49 8.00
N PRO A 176 19.24 -24.56 9.02
CA PRO A 176 18.39 -23.42 9.39
C PRO A 176 19.24 -22.28 9.94
N ASN A 177 18.75 -21.04 9.85
CA ASN A 177 19.36 -19.90 10.53
C ASN A 177 18.30 -19.05 11.23
N LYS A 178 18.72 -18.30 12.25
CA LYS A 178 17.81 -17.40 12.99
C LYS A 178 17.22 -16.33 12.08
N GLY A 179 15.93 -16.05 12.26
CA GLY A 179 15.20 -15.07 11.44
C GLY A 179 14.68 -15.63 10.12
N SER A 180 14.85 -16.94 9.90
CA SER A 180 14.34 -17.68 8.72
C SER A 180 13.59 -18.95 9.13
N ASP A 181 13.40 -19.16 10.43
CA ASP A 181 12.85 -20.34 11.08
C ASP A 181 11.31 -20.31 11.22
N TRP A 182 10.63 -19.61 10.32
CA TRP A 182 9.18 -19.62 10.12
C TRP A 182 8.86 -19.23 8.68
N THR A 183 7.68 -19.60 8.17
CA THR A 183 7.33 -19.48 6.74
C THR A 183 7.62 -18.08 6.16
N ALA A 184 7.10 -17.02 6.78
CA ALA A 184 7.31 -15.66 6.28
C ALA A 184 8.78 -15.22 6.33
N GLY A 185 9.52 -15.64 7.37
CA GLY A 185 10.94 -15.35 7.50
C GLY A 185 11.79 -16.09 6.48
N SER A 186 11.46 -17.35 6.20
CA SER A 186 12.07 -18.17 5.16
C SER A 186 11.82 -17.60 3.76
N ILE A 187 10.57 -17.23 3.45
CA ILE A 187 10.21 -16.56 2.19
C ILE A 187 11.00 -15.27 2.02
N TYR A 188 11.00 -14.39 3.04
CA TYR A 188 11.77 -13.15 2.99
C TYR A 188 13.26 -13.41 2.72
N THR A 189 13.85 -14.32 3.49
CA THR A 189 15.28 -14.65 3.41
C THR A 189 15.65 -15.26 2.05
N SER A 190 14.80 -16.14 1.50
CA SER A 190 15.00 -16.76 0.18
C SER A 190 14.96 -15.76 -0.99
N ILE A 191 14.39 -14.56 -0.76
CA ILE A 191 14.32 -13.48 -1.74
C ILE A 191 15.42 -12.45 -1.49
N THR A 192 15.72 -12.12 -0.24
CA THR A 192 16.60 -10.99 0.10
C THR A 192 18.03 -11.40 0.45
N GLY A 193 18.24 -12.63 0.89
CA GLY A 193 19.52 -13.07 1.47
C GLY A 193 19.82 -12.37 2.79
N VAL A 194 18.78 -11.95 3.51
CA VAL A 194 18.88 -11.30 4.83
C VAL A 194 17.78 -11.84 5.76
N PRO A 195 18.07 -12.13 7.04
CA PRO A 195 17.08 -12.62 7.99
C PRO A 195 15.96 -11.62 8.28
N ALA A 196 14.75 -12.12 8.56
CA ALA A 196 13.53 -11.34 8.75
C ALA A 196 13.40 -10.72 10.15
N TYR A 197 14.12 -9.64 10.41
CA TYR A 197 13.93 -8.79 11.60
C TYR A 197 13.26 -7.47 11.22
N PHE A 198 12.12 -7.15 11.85
CA PHE A 198 11.31 -5.95 11.56
C PHE A 198 10.79 -5.25 12.83
N ARG A 199 10.42 -3.97 12.74
CA ARG A 199 9.74 -3.26 13.86
C ARG A 199 8.23 -3.31 13.78
N SER A 200 7.69 -3.26 12.56
CA SER A 200 6.25 -3.24 12.32
C SER A 200 5.66 -4.65 12.49
N LYS A 201 4.33 -4.73 12.58
CA LYS A 201 3.61 -6.00 12.58
C LYS A 201 3.19 -6.36 11.15
N LYS A 202 3.08 -7.66 10.82
CA LYS A 202 2.49 -8.15 9.55
C LYS A 202 3.12 -7.53 8.30
N HIS A 203 4.41 -7.26 8.39
CA HIS A 203 5.16 -6.60 7.35
C HIS A 203 4.59 -5.23 6.90
N ASP A 204 3.97 -4.50 7.84
CA ASP A 204 3.44 -3.15 7.61
C ASP A 204 4.50 -2.16 7.08
N GLU A 205 5.80 -2.46 7.23
CA GLU A 205 6.89 -1.71 6.62
C GLU A 205 6.78 -1.64 5.09
N PHE A 206 6.18 -2.62 4.42
CA PHE A 206 5.98 -2.57 2.96
C PHE A 206 4.73 -1.76 2.55
N LYS A 207 3.94 -1.26 3.51
CA LYS A 207 2.76 -0.44 3.21
C LYS A 207 3.22 0.97 2.79
N ASN A 208 2.97 1.29 1.52
CA ASN A 208 3.31 2.58 0.89
C ASN A 208 4.80 2.82 0.64
N THR A 209 5.63 1.77 0.59
CA THR A 209 7.05 1.88 0.28
C THR A 209 7.37 1.27 -1.07
N ASN A 210 7.99 2.05 -1.95
CA ASN A 210 8.31 1.59 -3.32
C ASN A 210 9.79 1.26 -3.51
N PHE A 211 10.62 1.45 -2.48
CA PHE A 211 12.07 1.38 -2.63
C PHE A 211 12.78 0.74 -1.43
N THR A 212 13.77 -0.10 -1.74
CA THR A 212 14.71 -0.71 -0.78
C THR A 212 16.13 -0.55 -1.32
N ASN A 213 17.10 -0.30 -0.43
CA ASN A 213 18.53 -0.33 -0.79
C ASN A 213 19.06 -1.77 -0.92
N LEU A 214 18.35 -2.74 -0.36
CA LEU A 214 18.82 -4.11 -0.21
C LEU A 214 18.89 -4.82 -1.57
N GLY A 215 20.08 -5.32 -1.93
CA GLY A 215 20.23 -6.19 -3.08
C GLY A 215 19.43 -7.48 -2.85
N ASN A 216 18.53 -7.83 -3.79
CA ASN A 216 17.60 -8.95 -3.62
C ASN A 216 17.34 -9.68 -4.95
N LEU A 217 16.94 -10.95 -4.85
CA LEU A 217 16.63 -11.84 -5.97
C LEU A 217 15.53 -11.27 -6.87
N GLY A 218 14.46 -10.70 -6.28
CA GLY A 218 13.36 -10.11 -7.04
C GLY A 218 13.85 -9.01 -8.00
N THR A 219 14.75 -8.14 -7.53
CA THR A 219 15.36 -7.09 -8.36
C THR A 219 16.25 -7.68 -9.45
N VAL A 220 17.07 -8.70 -9.13
CA VAL A 220 17.89 -9.42 -10.13
C VAL A 220 17.01 -9.98 -11.25
N LEU A 221 15.96 -10.70 -10.88
CA LEU A 221 15.03 -11.32 -11.83
C LEU A 221 14.27 -10.28 -12.67
N GLN A 222 13.81 -9.17 -12.07
CA GLN A 222 13.20 -8.07 -12.82
C GLN A 222 14.17 -7.45 -13.84
N LYS A 223 15.41 -7.15 -13.43
CA LYS A 223 16.44 -6.59 -14.31
C LYS A 223 16.81 -7.54 -15.44
N ALA A 224 16.83 -8.85 -15.16
CA ALA A 224 17.01 -9.89 -16.14
C ALA A 224 15.77 -10.16 -17.02
N GLY A 225 14.63 -9.51 -16.75
CA GLY A 225 13.43 -9.58 -17.59
C GLY A 225 12.55 -10.80 -17.35
N TYR A 226 12.61 -11.43 -16.18
CA TYR A 226 11.78 -12.59 -15.84
C TYR A 226 10.31 -12.22 -15.67
N ASP A 227 9.41 -13.14 -16.03
CA ASP A 227 8.02 -13.15 -15.57
C ASP A 227 7.93 -13.91 -14.25
N MET A 228 7.67 -13.18 -13.16
CA MET A 228 7.76 -13.68 -11.79
C MET A 228 6.37 -13.89 -11.20
N THR A 229 6.08 -15.11 -10.77
CA THR A 229 4.81 -15.48 -10.11
C THR A 229 5.08 -16.19 -8.81
N TYR A 230 4.33 -15.82 -7.76
CA TYR A 230 4.37 -16.49 -6.46
C TYR A 230 2.99 -17.04 -6.12
N LEU A 231 2.89 -18.34 -5.87
CA LEU A 231 1.65 -19.05 -5.53
C LEU A 231 1.60 -19.30 -4.03
N LEU A 232 0.52 -18.83 -3.39
CA LEU A 232 0.26 -18.98 -1.96
C LEU A 232 -1.14 -19.54 -1.72
N ALA A 233 -1.31 -20.30 -0.63
CA ALA A 233 -2.62 -20.78 -0.19
C ALA A 233 -3.58 -19.62 0.10
N ASN A 234 -3.12 -18.62 0.85
CA ASN A 234 -3.83 -17.40 1.19
C ASN A 234 -2.86 -16.22 1.25
N LYS A 235 -2.91 -15.32 0.26
CA LYS A 235 -1.95 -14.19 0.16
C LYS A 235 -2.15 -13.07 1.20
N GLU A 236 -3.36 -12.93 1.76
CA GLU A 236 -3.62 -11.91 2.79
C GLU A 236 -3.10 -12.30 4.17
N PHE A 237 -2.73 -13.58 4.35
CA PHE A 237 -2.13 -14.06 5.59
C PHE A 237 -0.73 -13.45 5.82
N SER A 238 -0.47 -13.02 7.05
CA SER A 238 0.80 -12.44 7.50
C SER A 238 1.36 -11.24 6.71
N GLY A 239 0.60 -10.65 5.78
CA GLY A 239 1.07 -9.54 4.94
C GLY A 239 1.99 -9.96 3.78
N LEU A 240 2.02 -11.26 3.42
CA LEU A 240 2.90 -11.79 2.38
C LEU A 240 2.64 -11.19 0.99
N ASP A 241 1.39 -10.89 0.64
CA ASP A 241 1.04 -10.22 -0.62
C ASP A 241 1.81 -8.89 -0.79
N LEU A 242 1.85 -8.07 0.26
CA LEU A 242 2.53 -6.78 0.25
C LEU A 242 4.05 -6.95 0.11
N MET A 243 4.63 -7.85 0.90
CA MET A 243 6.07 -8.12 0.90
C MET A 243 6.55 -8.65 -0.46
N LEU A 244 5.88 -9.67 -1.00
CA LEU A 244 6.26 -10.29 -2.28
C LEU A 244 6.04 -9.33 -3.46
N SER A 245 4.95 -8.57 -3.43
CA SER A 245 4.68 -7.53 -4.44
C SER A 245 5.73 -6.42 -4.40
N HIS A 246 6.25 -6.06 -3.21
CA HIS A 246 7.35 -5.09 -3.08
C HIS A 246 8.63 -5.57 -3.79
N PHE A 247 8.91 -6.87 -3.78
CA PHE A 247 10.02 -7.48 -4.53
C PHE A 247 9.66 -7.83 -6.00
N GLY A 248 8.47 -7.39 -6.46
CA GLY A 248 8.01 -7.43 -7.84
C GLY A 248 7.34 -8.71 -8.31
N PHE A 249 7.04 -9.65 -7.41
CA PHE A 249 6.31 -10.85 -7.76
C PHE A 249 4.84 -10.54 -8.04
N THR A 250 4.26 -11.21 -9.04
CA THR A 250 2.80 -11.30 -9.14
C THR A 250 2.32 -12.40 -8.20
N VAL A 251 1.68 -12.02 -7.10
CA VAL A 251 1.18 -12.96 -6.09
C VAL A 251 -0.22 -13.45 -6.45
N LYS A 252 -0.39 -14.77 -6.53
CA LYS A 252 -1.67 -15.43 -6.82
C LYS A 252 -2.06 -16.36 -5.69
N SER A 253 -3.30 -16.29 -5.26
CA SER A 253 -3.91 -17.24 -4.32
C SER A 253 -5.35 -17.56 -4.70
N GLU A 254 -6.15 -18.09 -3.78
CA GLU A 254 -7.55 -18.49 -3.97
C GLU A 254 -8.40 -17.54 -4.84
N ALA A 255 -8.38 -16.24 -4.56
CA ALA A 255 -9.20 -15.25 -5.28
C ALA A 255 -8.76 -14.99 -6.74
N ASP A 256 -7.54 -15.37 -7.11
CA ASP A 256 -6.95 -15.09 -8.42
C ASP A 256 -6.95 -16.33 -9.35
N LEU A 257 -7.33 -17.49 -8.81
CA LEU A 257 -7.25 -18.78 -9.49
C LEU A 257 -8.65 -19.38 -9.68
N PRO A 258 -8.87 -20.22 -10.72
CA PRO A 258 -10.19 -20.72 -11.08
C PRO A 258 -10.66 -21.90 -10.20
N TYR A 259 -10.28 -21.90 -8.93
CA TYR A 259 -10.66 -22.94 -7.96
C TYR A 259 -11.79 -22.43 -7.06
N PRO A 260 -12.70 -23.32 -6.61
CA PRO A 260 -13.66 -22.96 -5.57
C PRO A 260 -12.94 -22.46 -4.32
N LYS A 261 -13.61 -21.56 -3.59
CA LYS A 261 -13.15 -21.17 -2.26
C LYS A 261 -13.02 -22.42 -1.38
N ALA A 262 -11.84 -22.64 -0.81
CA ALA A 262 -11.57 -23.73 0.11
C ALA A 262 -12.31 -23.52 1.43
N ASP A 263 -12.76 -24.63 2.00
CA ASP A 263 -13.37 -24.64 3.33
C ASP A 263 -12.26 -24.63 4.38
N GLY A 264 -11.89 -23.44 4.88
CA GLY A 264 -10.88 -23.33 5.94
C GLY A 264 -10.20 -21.97 6.01
N PHE A 265 -9.37 -21.80 7.05
CA PHE A 265 -8.61 -20.56 7.28
C PHE A 265 -7.39 -20.41 6.36
N TRP A 266 -6.74 -21.53 6.03
CA TRP A 266 -5.46 -21.56 5.33
C TRP A 266 -5.56 -21.23 3.83
N GLY A 267 -6.77 -21.19 3.26
CA GLY A 267 -6.99 -20.97 1.82
C GLY A 267 -6.83 -22.27 1.03
N LEU A 268 -6.23 -22.19 -0.16
CA LEU A 268 -6.08 -23.36 -1.05
C LEU A 268 -5.27 -24.49 -0.39
N HIS A 269 -5.68 -25.73 -0.63
CA HIS A 269 -4.87 -26.90 -0.29
C HIS A 269 -3.77 -27.11 -1.33
N ASP A 270 -2.74 -27.90 -0.97
CA ASP A 270 -1.61 -28.16 -1.87
C ASP A 270 -2.02 -28.83 -3.18
N LYS A 271 -3.13 -29.57 -3.20
CA LYS A 271 -3.70 -30.11 -4.44
C LYS A 271 -3.91 -29.02 -5.50
N GLU A 272 -4.64 -27.96 -5.12
CA GLU A 272 -4.92 -26.84 -6.01
C GLU A 272 -3.66 -26.00 -6.29
N LEU A 273 -2.79 -25.82 -5.31
CA LEU A 273 -1.54 -25.06 -5.51
C LEU A 273 -0.62 -25.73 -6.53
N PHE A 274 -0.41 -27.05 -6.44
CA PHE A 274 0.42 -27.78 -7.39
C PHE A 274 -0.24 -27.87 -8.78
N GLU A 275 -1.56 -28.01 -8.86
CA GLU A 275 -2.29 -27.90 -10.13
C GLU A 275 -2.11 -26.51 -10.76
N ALA A 276 -2.23 -25.44 -9.97
CA ALA A 276 -2.02 -24.06 -10.43
C ALA A 276 -0.59 -23.83 -10.91
N ALA A 277 0.41 -24.28 -10.13
CA ALA A 277 1.81 -24.18 -10.50
C ALA A 277 2.10 -24.92 -11.81
N THR A 278 1.59 -26.14 -11.96
CA THR A 278 1.76 -26.93 -13.19
C THR A 278 1.18 -26.17 -14.40
N ASN A 279 -0.01 -25.60 -14.27
CA ASN A 279 -0.64 -24.83 -15.34
C ASN A 279 0.14 -23.56 -15.68
N GLU A 280 0.58 -22.78 -14.68
CA GLU A 280 1.39 -21.58 -14.90
C GLU A 280 2.74 -21.93 -15.56
N ILE A 281 3.38 -23.03 -15.16
CA ILE A 281 4.63 -23.49 -15.77
C ILE A 281 4.41 -23.85 -17.24
N ILE A 282 3.38 -24.64 -17.55
CA ILE A 282 3.07 -25.02 -18.93
C ILE A 282 2.78 -23.77 -19.77
N GLU A 283 1.96 -22.84 -19.28
CA GLU A 283 1.60 -21.64 -20.05
C GLU A 283 2.80 -20.70 -20.26
N LYS A 284 3.65 -20.50 -19.24
CA LYS A 284 4.84 -19.66 -19.38
C LYS A 284 5.94 -20.33 -20.21
N SER A 285 6.06 -21.65 -20.15
CA SER A 285 7.04 -22.40 -20.97
C SER A 285 6.82 -22.28 -22.48
N LYS A 286 5.61 -21.89 -22.91
CA LYS A 286 5.27 -21.63 -24.32
C LYS A 286 5.72 -20.25 -24.80
N GLN A 287 6.18 -19.38 -23.91
CA GLN A 287 6.56 -18.00 -24.20
C GLN A 287 8.09 -17.90 -24.37
N GLU A 288 8.56 -16.90 -25.14
CA GLU A 288 10.00 -16.63 -25.29
C GLU A 288 10.62 -15.93 -24.07
N LYS A 289 9.78 -15.42 -23.15
CA LYS A 289 10.22 -14.69 -21.97
C LYS A 289 10.63 -15.66 -20.86
N PRO A 290 11.79 -15.48 -20.19
CA PRO A 290 12.16 -16.33 -19.06
C PRO A 290 11.17 -16.16 -17.91
N PHE A 291 10.90 -17.22 -17.16
CA PHE A 291 9.95 -17.18 -16.04
C PHE A 291 10.57 -17.70 -14.74
N ALA A 292 10.02 -17.20 -13.64
CA ALA A 292 10.33 -17.65 -12.29
C ALA A 292 9.01 -17.90 -11.54
N ILE A 293 8.74 -19.16 -11.21
CA ILE A 293 7.52 -19.55 -10.48
C ILE A 293 7.93 -20.09 -9.12
N PHE A 294 7.39 -19.46 -8.08
CA PHE A 294 7.58 -19.86 -6.69
C PHE A 294 6.26 -20.39 -6.15
N LEU A 295 6.30 -21.48 -5.40
CA LEU A 295 5.17 -22.06 -4.69
C LEU A 295 5.59 -22.31 -3.24
N ASN A 296 4.74 -21.89 -2.30
CA ASN A 296 4.84 -22.31 -0.90
C ASN A 296 3.73 -23.30 -0.60
N SER A 297 4.08 -24.52 -0.17
CA SER A 297 3.09 -25.51 0.26
C SER A 297 2.51 -25.13 1.63
N ILE A 298 1.47 -25.83 2.08
CA ILE A 298 0.84 -25.58 3.40
C ILE A 298 0.52 -26.86 4.17
N SER A 299 0.57 -28.04 3.54
CA SER A 299 0.02 -29.25 4.17
C SER A 299 0.82 -29.75 5.37
N GLY A 300 2.09 -29.35 5.52
CA GLY A 300 2.95 -29.70 6.66
C GLY A 300 2.76 -28.84 7.91
N HIS A 301 1.81 -27.87 7.90
CA HIS A 301 1.68 -26.86 8.94
C HIS A 301 1.42 -27.45 10.34
N PHE A 302 2.12 -26.95 11.35
CA PHE A 302 1.94 -27.30 12.77
C PHE A 302 0.52 -26.95 13.28
N PRO A 303 -0.18 -27.80 14.07
CA PRO A 303 0.37 -28.94 14.82
C PRO A 303 0.21 -30.31 14.17
N SER A 304 -0.67 -30.51 13.19
CA SER A 304 -0.98 -31.86 12.68
C SER A 304 -1.09 -31.95 11.15
N GLY A 305 -0.68 -30.89 10.45
CA GLY A 305 -0.84 -30.74 9.00
C GLY A 305 -2.22 -30.27 8.58
N VAL A 306 -2.31 -29.69 7.38
CA VAL A 306 -3.58 -29.26 6.77
C VAL A 306 -4.15 -30.44 5.98
N TYR A 307 -5.00 -31.22 6.64
CA TYR A 307 -5.56 -32.46 6.10
C TYR A 307 -6.46 -32.23 4.87
N ASP A 308 -6.33 -33.10 3.87
CA ASP A 308 -7.17 -33.12 2.68
C ASP A 308 -7.77 -34.52 2.46
N GLU A 309 -9.02 -34.72 2.86
CA GLU A 309 -9.74 -36.00 2.76
C GLU A 309 -9.86 -36.52 1.32
N ARG A 310 -9.77 -35.65 0.32
CA ARG A 310 -9.89 -36.04 -1.09
C ARG A 310 -8.76 -36.99 -1.50
N MET A 311 -7.60 -36.88 -0.83
CA MET A 311 -6.43 -37.71 -1.09
C MET A 311 -6.53 -39.12 -0.52
N GLU A 312 -7.50 -39.44 0.34
CA GLU A 312 -7.72 -40.80 0.87
C GLU A 312 -8.06 -41.80 -0.25
N SER A 313 -8.63 -41.30 -1.35
CA SER A 313 -8.93 -42.10 -2.54
C SER A 313 -7.72 -42.37 -3.43
N VAL A 314 -6.62 -41.65 -3.21
CA VAL A 314 -5.41 -41.67 -4.04
C VAL A 314 -4.24 -42.35 -3.32
N LEU A 315 -4.12 -42.13 -2.00
CA LEU A 315 -2.98 -42.53 -1.19
C LEU A 315 -3.39 -43.45 -0.04
N PRO A 316 -2.53 -44.39 0.36
CA PRO A 316 -2.79 -45.23 1.52
C PRO A 316 -2.77 -44.40 2.81
N ALA A 317 -3.61 -44.80 3.77
CA ALA A 317 -3.62 -44.22 5.12
C ALA A 317 -2.23 -44.30 5.77
N GLN A 318 -1.89 -43.27 6.56
CA GLN A 318 -0.65 -43.18 7.32
C GLN A 318 -0.91 -43.13 8.82
N GLU A 319 0.15 -43.20 9.63
CA GLU A 319 0.05 -43.20 11.10
C GLU A 319 -0.57 -41.91 11.69
N SER A 320 -0.45 -40.79 10.97
CA SER A 320 -1.02 -39.50 11.35
C SER A 320 -1.43 -38.68 10.13
N LYS A 321 -2.19 -37.60 10.37
CA LYS A 321 -2.58 -36.64 9.34
C LYS A 321 -1.35 -35.94 8.75
N LEU A 322 -0.36 -35.63 9.57
CA LEU A 322 0.89 -35.01 9.13
C LEU A 322 1.67 -35.94 8.19
N ALA A 323 1.85 -37.22 8.55
CA ALA A 323 2.52 -38.20 7.70
C ALA A 323 1.76 -38.44 6.39
N PHE A 324 0.43 -38.46 6.46
CA PHE A 324 -0.43 -38.57 5.27
C PHE A 324 -0.25 -37.39 4.33
N MET A 325 -0.24 -36.17 4.86
CA MET A 325 -0.06 -34.96 4.07
C MET A 325 1.37 -34.81 3.51
N ALA A 326 2.41 -35.25 4.22
CA ALA A 326 3.76 -35.35 3.66
C ALA A 326 3.80 -36.27 2.42
N THR A 327 3.08 -37.39 2.48
CA THR A 327 2.92 -38.32 1.34
C THR A 327 2.16 -37.67 0.18
N ALA A 328 1.15 -36.84 0.48
CA ALA A 328 0.40 -36.11 -0.54
C ALA A 328 1.26 -35.07 -1.27
N VAL A 329 2.06 -34.29 -0.54
CA VAL A 329 2.98 -33.32 -1.14
C VAL A 329 4.02 -34.02 -2.02
N ASP A 330 4.62 -35.11 -1.56
CA ASP A 330 5.53 -35.93 -2.38
C ASP A 330 4.87 -36.43 -3.67
N HIS A 331 3.61 -36.89 -3.58
CA HIS A 331 2.84 -37.32 -4.74
C HIS A 331 2.64 -36.18 -5.77
N TYR A 332 2.31 -34.96 -5.32
CA TYR A 332 2.16 -33.82 -6.21
C TYR A 332 3.49 -33.42 -6.88
N ILE A 333 4.60 -33.46 -6.15
CA ILE A 333 5.94 -33.22 -6.69
C ILE A 333 6.27 -34.27 -7.78
N GLY A 334 5.97 -35.55 -7.52
CA GLY A 334 6.15 -36.62 -8.51
C GLY A 334 5.37 -36.36 -9.80
N ASN A 335 4.11 -35.93 -9.69
CA ASN A 335 3.27 -35.59 -10.84
C ASN A 335 3.80 -34.37 -11.60
N LEU A 336 4.24 -33.33 -10.90
CA LEU A 336 4.86 -32.16 -11.52
C LEU A 336 6.10 -32.56 -12.31
N PHE A 337 7.05 -33.30 -11.71
CA PHE A 337 8.26 -33.74 -12.41
C PHE A 337 7.98 -34.64 -13.60
N LYS A 338 6.93 -35.48 -13.53
CA LYS A 338 6.48 -36.25 -14.68
C LYS A 338 6.09 -35.33 -15.84
N VAL A 339 5.29 -34.29 -15.58
CA VAL A 339 4.89 -33.29 -16.60
C VAL A 339 6.10 -32.53 -17.16
N LEU A 340 7.00 -32.06 -16.28
CA LEU A 340 8.19 -31.31 -16.70
C LEU A 340 9.10 -32.14 -17.62
N LYS A 341 9.24 -33.45 -17.35
CA LYS A 341 10.00 -34.39 -18.18
C LYS A 341 9.29 -34.72 -19.48
N GLU A 342 8.00 -35.05 -19.44
CA GLU A 342 7.21 -35.41 -20.63
C GLU A 342 7.13 -34.26 -21.66
N GLN A 343 7.19 -33.01 -21.19
CA GLN A 343 7.18 -31.81 -22.03
C GLN A 343 8.57 -31.21 -22.31
N ASN A 344 9.66 -31.87 -21.89
CA ASN A 344 11.05 -31.38 -22.02
C ASN A 344 11.30 -29.98 -21.43
N ILE A 345 10.52 -29.57 -20.42
CA ILE A 345 10.63 -28.24 -19.80
C ILE A 345 11.94 -28.10 -18.99
N LEU A 346 12.44 -29.22 -18.44
CA LEU A 346 13.69 -29.24 -17.65
C LEU A 346 14.94 -28.89 -18.47
N GLU A 347 14.91 -28.94 -19.81
CA GLU A 347 16.09 -28.61 -20.63
C GLU A 347 16.55 -27.16 -20.45
N ASN A 348 15.61 -26.25 -20.18
CA ASN A 348 15.88 -24.82 -19.95
C ASN A 348 15.25 -24.31 -18.64
N THR A 349 15.10 -25.19 -17.64
CA THR A 349 14.49 -24.84 -16.36
C THR A 349 15.23 -25.51 -15.21
N VAL A 350 15.52 -24.74 -14.17
CA VAL A 350 16.11 -25.25 -12.94
C VAL A 350 15.04 -25.27 -11.85
N VAL A 351 14.90 -26.42 -11.20
CA VAL A 351 13.98 -26.62 -10.08
C VAL A 351 14.76 -26.63 -8.78
N TYR A 352 14.27 -25.91 -7.79
CA TYR A 352 14.78 -25.89 -6.42
C TYR A 352 13.67 -26.31 -5.47
N ILE A 353 13.96 -27.28 -4.61
CA ILE A 353 13.01 -27.82 -3.63
C ILE A 353 13.70 -27.79 -2.27
N TYR A 354 13.13 -27.09 -1.32
CA TYR A 354 13.65 -27.01 0.03
C TYR A 354 12.53 -26.88 1.05
N PRO A 355 12.71 -27.37 2.28
CA PRO A 355 11.80 -27.06 3.38
C PRO A 355 11.98 -25.62 3.83
N ASP A 356 10.89 -24.94 4.14
CA ASP A 356 10.95 -23.55 4.59
C ASP A 356 11.53 -23.40 6.00
N HIS A 357 11.21 -24.30 6.93
CA HIS A 357 11.77 -24.36 8.26
C HIS A 357 11.59 -25.76 8.89
N LEU A 358 12.14 -25.93 10.10
CA LEU A 358 11.85 -27.10 10.93
C LEU A 358 10.41 -27.00 11.48
N PHE A 359 9.73 -28.13 11.60
CA PHE A 359 8.44 -28.23 12.28
C PHE A 359 8.49 -27.63 13.70
N MET A 360 7.45 -26.85 14.05
CA MET A 360 7.38 -25.97 15.23
C MET A 360 7.17 -26.72 16.57
N ASP A 361 7.76 -27.91 16.75
CA ASP A 361 7.86 -28.65 18.02
C ASP A 361 9.17 -29.41 18.01
N ASP A 362 9.96 -29.34 19.09
CA ASP A 362 11.23 -30.07 19.22
C ASP A 362 11.04 -31.59 19.11
N ILE A 363 9.86 -32.08 19.53
CA ILE A 363 9.47 -33.48 19.45
C ILE A 363 8.24 -33.58 18.55
N ASN A 364 8.39 -34.18 17.37
CA ASN A 364 7.25 -34.43 16.48
C ASN A 364 6.34 -35.52 17.07
N LYS A 365 5.34 -35.10 17.87
CA LYS A 365 4.39 -36.03 18.52
C LYS A 365 3.46 -36.74 17.53
N GLU A 366 3.23 -36.14 16.37
CA GLU A 366 2.40 -36.70 15.31
C GLU A 366 3.12 -37.80 14.53
N ILE A 367 4.45 -37.79 14.53
CA ILE A 367 5.30 -38.81 13.91
C ILE A 367 6.36 -39.22 14.94
N PRO A 368 6.03 -40.10 15.90
CA PRO A 368 6.97 -40.52 16.96
C PRO A 368 8.24 -41.20 16.44
N SER A 369 8.22 -41.65 15.19
CA SER A 369 9.33 -42.28 14.49
C SER A 369 10.28 -41.28 13.80
N PHE A 370 10.04 -39.97 13.93
CA PHE A 370 10.86 -38.92 13.34
C PHE A 370 12.32 -38.98 13.87
N PRO A 371 13.34 -38.84 13.01
CA PRO A 371 14.74 -38.86 13.44
C PRO A 371 15.08 -37.79 14.48
N GLU A 372 15.95 -38.12 15.45
CA GLU A 372 16.39 -37.17 16.49
C GLU A 372 17.19 -35.99 15.93
N LYS A 373 18.02 -36.22 14.91
CA LYS A 373 18.73 -35.15 14.20
C LYS A 373 17.80 -34.56 13.14
N ARG A 374 17.54 -33.25 13.26
CA ARG A 374 16.67 -32.48 12.38
C ARG A 374 17.47 -31.43 11.64
N ASP A 375 17.18 -31.26 10.36
CA ASP A 375 17.89 -30.33 9.48
C ASP A 375 17.05 -30.03 8.23
N LEU A 376 17.48 -29.05 7.45
CA LEU A 376 16.87 -28.75 6.15
C LEU A 376 17.68 -29.41 5.02
N TYR A 377 17.23 -29.24 3.78
CA TYR A 377 17.95 -29.68 2.60
C TYR A 377 17.60 -28.80 1.41
N LEU A 378 18.45 -28.84 0.38
CA LEU A 378 18.15 -28.31 -0.93
C LEU A 378 18.30 -29.41 -1.97
N LEU A 379 17.18 -29.79 -2.59
CA LEU A 379 17.16 -30.66 -3.76
C LEU A 379 17.03 -29.79 -5.01
N THR A 380 17.96 -29.92 -5.95
CA THR A 380 17.97 -29.06 -7.14
C THR A 380 18.42 -29.77 -8.41
N THR A 381 17.77 -29.43 -9.53
CA THR A 381 18.10 -29.94 -10.87
C THR A 381 19.25 -29.21 -11.56
N VAL A 382 19.98 -28.34 -10.83
CA VAL A 382 21.25 -27.77 -11.30
C VAL A 382 22.16 -28.91 -11.77
N ASP A 383 22.87 -28.70 -12.88
CA ASP A 383 23.83 -29.68 -13.40
C ASP A 383 24.88 -30.02 -12.33
N LYS A 384 25.22 -31.30 -12.19
CA LYS A 384 26.24 -31.76 -11.23
C LYS A 384 27.63 -31.20 -11.53
N GLU A 385 27.86 -30.76 -12.76
CA GLU A 385 29.10 -30.09 -13.16
C GLU A 385 29.11 -28.59 -12.80
N THR A 386 27.96 -27.98 -12.50
CA THR A 386 27.87 -26.58 -12.08
C THR A 386 28.35 -26.44 -10.64
N THR A 387 29.39 -25.62 -10.44
CA THR A 387 29.89 -25.30 -9.10
C THR A 387 28.95 -24.33 -8.42
N LEU A 388 28.26 -24.78 -7.36
CA LEU A 388 27.44 -23.93 -6.51
C LEU A 388 28.27 -23.37 -5.34
N PRO A 389 27.98 -22.13 -4.87
CA PRO A 389 28.66 -21.55 -3.72
C PRO A 389 28.24 -22.20 -2.40
N ASN A 390 29.14 -22.20 -1.41
CA ASN A 390 28.86 -22.57 -0.02
C ASN A 390 28.21 -23.96 0.21
N THR A 391 28.40 -24.93 -0.70
CA THR A 391 27.73 -26.24 -0.61
C THR A 391 28.09 -27.06 0.62
N ASP A 392 29.27 -26.85 1.20
CA ASP A 392 29.73 -27.58 2.38
C ASP A 392 29.16 -27.04 3.71
N ASN A 393 28.56 -25.85 3.70
CA ASN A 393 27.99 -25.20 4.87
C ASN A 393 26.79 -24.29 4.49
N LEU A 394 25.88 -24.83 3.69
CA LEU A 394 24.78 -24.09 3.10
C LEU A 394 23.73 -23.73 4.16
N HIS A 395 23.29 -22.47 4.20
CA HIS A 395 22.19 -22.02 5.05
C HIS A 395 21.03 -21.46 4.20
N GLN A 396 19.85 -21.28 4.79
CA GLN A 396 18.69 -20.70 4.06
C GLN A 396 19.00 -19.31 3.48
N ILE A 397 19.84 -18.53 4.15
CA ILE A 397 20.31 -17.21 3.69
C ILE A 397 21.10 -17.25 2.37
N ASP A 398 21.64 -18.41 1.97
CA ASP A 398 22.36 -18.59 0.70
C ASP A 398 21.43 -18.85 -0.50
N ILE A 399 20.15 -19.19 -0.28
CA ILE A 399 19.20 -19.57 -1.34
C ILE A 399 19.16 -18.59 -2.52
N PRO A 400 19.07 -17.25 -2.33
CA PRO A 400 19.07 -16.31 -3.46
C PRO A 400 20.27 -16.47 -4.38
N ARG A 401 21.46 -16.67 -3.79
CA ARG A 401 22.72 -16.84 -4.51
C ARG A 401 22.75 -18.17 -5.25
N ILE A 402 22.29 -19.26 -4.61
CA ILE A 402 22.17 -20.58 -5.25
C ILE A 402 21.22 -20.56 -6.44
N ILE A 403 20.09 -19.84 -6.34
CA ILE A 403 19.14 -19.68 -7.45
C ILE A 403 19.79 -18.94 -8.61
N ILE A 404 20.50 -17.84 -8.35
CA ILE A 404 21.16 -17.04 -9.39
C ILE A 404 22.22 -17.83 -10.14
N GLU A 405 23.14 -18.47 -9.41
CA GLU A 405 24.25 -19.22 -10.01
C GLU A 405 23.75 -20.48 -10.72
N GLY A 406 22.83 -21.22 -10.08
CA GLY A 406 22.30 -22.45 -10.66
C GLY A 406 21.45 -22.21 -11.92
N ALA A 407 20.74 -21.08 -12.00
CA ALA A 407 20.01 -20.66 -13.20
C ALA A 407 20.91 -19.94 -14.23
N GLU A 408 22.21 -19.80 -13.98
CA GLU A 408 23.19 -19.15 -14.86
C GLU A 408 22.86 -17.67 -15.17
N ILE A 409 22.23 -16.97 -14.22
CA ILE A 409 21.92 -15.54 -14.34
C ILE A 409 23.21 -14.75 -14.15
N LYS A 410 23.62 -13.99 -15.17
CA LYS A 410 24.78 -13.09 -15.04
C LYS A 410 24.33 -11.82 -14.33
N THR A 411 24.92 -11.52 -13.18
CA THR A 411 24.58 -10.35 -12.38
C THR A 411 25.79 -9.83 -11.59
N ASN A 412 25.77 -8.55 -11.23
CA ASN A 412 26.71 -7.98 -10.27
C ASN A 412 26.19 -8.01 -8.83
N ALA A 413 24.99 -8.55 -8.57
CA ALA A 413 24.37 -8.54 -7.25
C ALA A 413 25.24 -9.26 -6.19
N THR A 414 25.21 -8.70 -4.97
CA THR A 414 25.86 -9.26 -3.79
C THR A 414 24.85 -9.45 -2.67
N PHE A 415 25.01 -10.49 -1.87
CA PHE A 415 24.16 -10.84 -0.73
C PHE A 415 24.96 -10.80 0.57
N LEU A 416 24.28 -10.84 1.72
CA LEU A 416 24.94 -10.72 3.02
C LEU A 416 26.00 -11.81 3.24
N THR A 417 25.75 -13.04 2.79
CA THR A 417 26.69 -14.16 2.92
C THR A 417 27.98 -14.00 2.12
N ASP A 418 28.01 -13.15 1.08
CA ASP A 418 29.25 -12.84 0.36
C ASP A 418 30.29 -12.11 1.26
N TYR A 419 29.84 -11.57 2.38
CA TYR A 419 30.66 -10.79 3.32
C TYR A 419 30.93 -11.50 4.65
N ILE A 420 30.28 -12.63 4.91
CA ILE A 420 30.53 -13.43 6.11
C ILE A 420 31.73 -14.33 5.85
N LYS A 421 32.89 -14.01 6.45
CA LYS A 421 34.15 -14.74 6.27
C LYS A 421 34.61 -15.37 7.58
N ASP A 422 34.86 -16.67 7.57
CA ASP A 422 35.46 -17.43 8.67
C ASP A 422 34.69 -17.35 10.03
N GLU A 423 33.41 -16.91 10.01
CA GLU A 423 32.50 -16.82 11.16
C GLU A 423 31.28 -17.72 10.91
N ASP A 424 30.73 -18.30 11.98
CA ASP A 424 29.48 -19.05 11.93
C ASP A 424 28.31 -18.11 11.59
N VAL A 425 27.41 -18.55 10.69
CA VAL A 425 26.32 -17.70 10.18
C VAL A 425 25.37 -17.28 11.30
N ASP A 426 25.02 -18.20 12.21
CA ASP A 426 24.12 -17.90 13.33
C ASP A 426 24.80 -17.01 14.39
N GLU A 427 26.10 -17.17 14.61
CA GLU A 427 26.90 -16.26 15.45
C GLU A 427 26.89 -14.84 14.86
N PHE A 428 27.16 -14.71 13.56
CA PHE A 428 27.14 -13.43 12.85
C PHE A 428 25.75 -12.76 12.93
N ILE A 429 24.68 -13.50 12.67
CA ILE A 429 23.30 -12.98 12.72
C ILE A 429 22.94 -12.53 14.15
N SER A 430 23.30 -13.33 15.15
CA SER A 430 23.03 -13.02 16.56
C SER A 430 23.77 -11.77 17.03
N LYS A 431 25.01 -11.56 16.56
CA LYS A 431 25.82 -10.37 16.87
C LYS A 431 25.31 -9.11 16.16
N ASN A 432 24.77 -9.25 14.95
CA ASN A 432 24.41 -8.14 14.08
C ASN A 432 22.89 -7.91 13.93
N THR A 433 22.05 -8.48 14.80
CA THR A 433 20.58 -8.37 14.69
C THR A 433 20.07 -6.93 14.52
N LYS A 434 20.68 -5.95 15.20
CA LYS A 434 20.31 -4.53 15.06
C LYS A 434 20.67 -3.93 13.70
N ASN A 435 21.80 -4.34 13.13
CA ASN A 435 22.27 -3.87 11.83
C ASN A 435 21.47 -4.53 10.71
N ILE A 436 21.14 -5.81 10.86
CA ILE A 436 20.23 -6.53 9.97
C ILE A 436 18.84 -5.87 9.97
N LEU A 437 18.31 -5.53 11.15
CA LEU A 437 17.07 -4.75 11.25
C LEU A 437 17.16 -3.43 10.46
N ALA A 438 18.30 -2.74 10.50
CA ALA A 438 18.49 -1.51 9.75
C ALA A 438 18.56 -1.72 8.22
N LEU A 439 19.07 -2.88 7.76
CA LEU A 439 19.04 -3.24 6.35
C LEU A 439 17.62 -3.50 5.84
N ASN A 440 16.77 -4.07 6.70
CA ASN A 440 15.40 -4.44 6.37
C ASN A 440 14.42 -3.26 6.37
N GLU A 441 14.74 -2.14 7.05
CA GLU A 441 13.85 -0.99 7.11
C GLU A 441 13.81 -0.22 5.77
N PRO A 442 12.61 0.10 5.25
CA PRO A 442 12.43 0.76 3.98
C PRO A 442 13.03 2.17 3.97
N VAL A 443 13.48 2.62 2.80
CA VAL A 443 14.11 3.94 2.62
C VAL A 443 13.14 5.07 2.97
N ASP A 444 11.83 4.86 2.78
CA ASP A 444 10.78 5.85 3.02
C ASP A 444 10.43 6.05 4.50
N LYS A 445 10.92 5.18 5.41
CA LYS A 445 10.87 5.44 6.86
C LYS A 445 12.08 6.27 7.34
N ARG A 446 12.90 6.78 6.41
CA ARG A 446 13.99 7.70 6.73
C ARG A 446 13.42 9.11 6.95
N PHE A 447 14.24 9.88 7.61
CA PHE A 447 13.91 11.11 8.32
C PHE A 447 13.60 12.22 7.30
N ASP A 448 12.32 12.58 7.14
CA ASP A 448 11.90 13.68 6.27
C ASP A 448 12.30 15.03 6.88
N PHE A 449 13.46 15.56 6.50
CA PHE A 449 13.96 16.85 6.97
C PHE A 449 13.34 18.06 6.24
N SER A 450 12.18 17.90 5.58
CA SER A 450 11.47 19.01 4.93
C SER A 450 11.00 20.08 5.93
N ASN A 451 10.69 19.68 7.16
CA ASN A 451 10.13 20.57 8.18
C ASN A 451 11.20 21.38 8.93
N ASN A 452 12.32 20.78 9.32
CA ASN A 452 13.44 21.50 9.94
C ASN A 452 14.73 20.67 9.93
N ILE A 453 15.88 21.36 10.04
CA ILE A 453 17.21 20.76 10.20
C ILE A 453 17.94 21.46 11.35
N ASN A 454 18.06 20.81 12.50
CA ASN A 454 18.90 21.27 13.60
C ASN A 454 20.27 20.59 13.53
N LEU A 455 21.37 21.33 13.71
CA LEU A 455 22.69 20.77 13.95
C LEU A 455 23.15 21.20 15.33
N THR A 456 23.61 20.26 16.15
CA THR A 456 24.18 20.53 17.48
C THR A 456 25.57 19.92 17.62
N LEU A 457 26.51 20.65 18.22
CA LEU A 457 27.89 20.24 18.46
C LEU A 457 28.08 19.94 19.94
N SER A 458 28.63 18.76 20.23
CA SER A 458 29.04 18.33 21.56
C SER A 458 30.53 18.57 21.79
N ASP A 459 30.96 18.53 23.06
CA ASP A 459 32.35 18.83 23.48
C ASP A 459 33.39 17.83 22.92
N ASP A 460 32.95 16.66 22.47
CA ASP A 460 33.76 15.61 21.83
C ASP A 460 33.82 15.74 20.30
N ASN A 461 33.47 16.91 19.75
CA ASN A 461 33.35 17.17 18.32
C ASN A 461 32.31 16.29 17.59
N THR A 462 31.32 15.79 18.31
CA THR A 462 30.17 15.10 17.70
C THR A 462 29.14 16.11 17.18
N ILE A 463 28.73 15.98 15.92
CA ILE A 463 27.62 16.71 15.32
C ILE A 463 26.37 15.85 15.31
N THR A 464 25.28 16.34 15.90
CA THR A 464 23.96 15.72 15.78
C THR A 464 23.08 16.54 14.85
N ILE A 465 22.49 15.91 13.83
CA ILE A 465 21.47 16.48 12.95
C ILE A 465 20.09 15.98 13.40
N SER A 466 19.17 16.85 13.79
CA SER A 466 17.88 16.45 14.37
C SER A 466 16.70 17.31 13.95
N GLN A 467 15.49 16.77 14.16
CA GLN A 467 14.22 17.44 13.95
C GLN A 467 13.51 17.79 15.27
N GLU A 468 12.38 18.48 15.14
CA GLU A 468 11.52 18.84 16.28
C GLU A 468 10.69 17.66 16.82
N ASP A 469 10.42 16.63 16.01
CA ASP A 469 9.69 15.43 16.40
C ASP A 469 10.52 14.44 17.25
N GLY A 470 11.79 14.78 17.53
CA GLY A 470 12.72 13.98 18.32
C GLY A 470 13.65 13.07 17.50
N SER A 471 13.44 13.02 16.19
CA SER A 471 14.24 12.23 15.26
C SER A 471 15.66 12.85 15.09
N LYS A 472 16.73 12.03 15.11
CA LYS A 472 18.12 12.51 15.11
C LYS A 472 19.12 11.55 14.45
N ARG A 473 20.20 12.12 13.93
CA ARG A 473 21.39 11.45 13.37
C ARG A 473 22.63 12.00 14.04
N VAL A 474 23.55 11.14 14.46
CA VAL A 474 24.75 11.52 15.22
C VAL A 474 25.98 11.18 14.39
N PHE A 475 26.89 12.14 14.25
CA PHE A 475 28.13 12.02 13.49
C PHE A 475 29.31 12.36 14.40
N LYS A 476 30.14 11.36 14.69
CA LYS A 476 31.30 11.47 15.60
C LYS A 476 32.57 11.85 14.82
N ASP A 477 33.62 12.21 15.54
CA ASP A 477 34.97 12.42 15.00
C ASP A 477 35.05 13.48 13.88
N VAL A 478 34.25 14.54 13.97
CA VAL A 478 34.33 15.68 13.04
C VAL A 478 35.64 16.43 13.30
N GLU A 479 36.49 16.52 12.28
CA GLU A 479 37.72 17.29 12.38
C GLU A 479 37.44 18.80 12.27
N GLU A 480 38.09 19.59 13.13
CA GLU A 480 38.02 21.05 13.03
C GLU A 480 38.58 21.56 11.70
N ASN A 481 37.92 22.59 11.15
CA ASN A 481 38.29 23.25 9.89
C ASN A 481 38.27 22.33 8.66
N LYS A 482 37.63 21.15 8.75
CA LYS A 482 37.27 20.34 7.58
C LYS A 482 35.82 20.63 7.18
N LEU A 483 35.54 20.43 5.90
CA LEU A 483 34.23 20.65 5.32
C LEU A 483 33.54 19.31 5.07
N TYR A 484 32.31 19.18 5.56
CA TYR A 484 31.49 17.99 5.38
C TYR A 484 30.25 18.35 4.59
N ARG A 485 29.79 17.42 3.75
CA ARG A 485 28.57 17.55 2.95
C ARG A 485 27.60 16.45 3.31
N VAL A 486 26.39 16.85 3.70
CA VAL A 486 25.20 16.01 3.81
C VAL A 486 24.48 16.01 2.47
N TYR A 487 24.19 14.83 1.96
CA TYR A 487 23.45 14.62 0.72
C TYR A 487 22.02 14.24 1.06
N PHE A 488 21.06 14.95 0.47
CA PHE A 488 19.65 14.63 0.60
C PHE A 488 19.09 14.01 -0.69
N ASP A 489 18.09 13.14 -0.57
CA ASP A 489 17.26 12.70 -1.69
C ASP A 489 16.17 13.73 -2.02
N ILE A 490 15.21 13.34 -2.85
CA ILE A 490 14.11 14.23 -3.27
C ILE A 490 13.10 14.47 -2.15
N ASP A 491 13.03 13.56 -1.18
CA ASP A 491 12.12 13.60 -0.03
C ASP A 491 12.84 14.09 1.24
N MET A 492 13.97 14.78 1.06
CA MET A 492 14.78 15.38 2.13
C MET A 492 15.33 14.38 3.16
N ASN A 493 15.49 13.10 2.80
CA ASN A 493 16.18 12.13 3.64
C ASN A 493 17.69 12.23 3.48
N ILE A 494 18.45 12.09 4.58
CA ILE A 494 19.91 12.00 4.51
C ILE A 494 20.30 10.69 3.84
N ILE A 495 20.89 10.79 2.64
CA ILE A 495 21.46 9.67 1.88
C ILE A 495 22.84 9.32 2.45
N LYS A 496 23.71 10.33 2.62
CA LYS A 496 25.08 10.14 3.09
C LYS A 496 25.71 11.44 3.57
N ILE A 497 26.78 11.33 4.35
CA ILE A 497 27.66 12.45 4.75
C ILE A 497 29.08 12.15 4.30
N LYS A 498 29.76 13.11 3.68
CA LYS A 498 31.15 12.94 3.22
C LYS A 498 31.98 14.18 3.52
N GLN A 499 33.22 13.99 3.96
CA GLN A 499 34.22 15.06 3.95
C GLN A 499 34.55 15.45 2.50
N VAL A 500 34.52 16.74 2.18
CA VAL A 500 34.71 17.28 0.83
C VAL A 500 35.79 18.35 0.82
N THR A 501 36.47 18.49 -0.31
CA THR A 501 37.33 19.67 -0.58
C THR A 501 36.48 20.89 -0.93
N GLU A 502 37.05 22.10 -0.86
CA GLU A 502 36.34 23.33 -1.29
C GLU A 502 35.87 23.25 -2.76
N ALA A 503 36.62 22.56 -3.62
CA ALA A 503 36.26 22.38 -5.03
C ALA A 503 35.04 21.45 -5.21
N GLU A 504 34.89 20.44 -4.34
CA GLU A 504 33.82 19.45 -4.37
C GLU A 504 32.55 19.92 -3.64
N ALA A 505 32.69 20.91 -2.76
CA ALA A 505 31.62 21.46 -1.94
C ALA A 505 30.40 21.93 -2.77
N PHE A 506 30.62 22.48 -3.96
CA PHE A 506 29.60 23.17 -4.77
C PHE A 506 29.28 22.47 -6.12
N TRP A 507 29.19 21.13 -6.12
CA TRP A 507 28.93 20.33 -7.32
C TRP A 507 27.48 20.45 -7.88
N ARG A 508 27.29 20.15 -9.18
CA ARG A 508 26.06 20.32 -9.99
C ARG A 508 24.98 19.23 -9.78
N GLY A 509 24.51 19.04 -8.55
CA GLY A 509 23.38 18.12 -8.26
C GLY A 509 22.02 18.82 -8.32
N LYS A 510 20.98 18.14 -8.80
CA LYS A 510 19.58 18.64 -8.78
C LYS A 510 18.93 18.58 -7.39
N THR A 511 19.55 17.89 -6.43
CA THR A 511 19.04 17.64 -5.08
C THR A 511 19.58 18.65 -4.07
N MET A 512 18.94 18.72 -2.90
CA MET A 512 19.36 19.53 -1.77
C MET A 512 20.68 19.02 -1.17
N GLY A 513 21.48 19.95 -0.65
CA GLY A 513 22.72 19.64 0.07
C GLY A 513 22.90 20.58 1.26
N LEU A 514 23.56 20.08 2.31
CA LEU A 514 24.00 20.88 3.46
C LEU A 514 25.50 20.70 3.62
N LEU A 515 26.25 21.81 3.56
CA LEU A 515 27.65 21.84 3.97
C LEU A 515 27.74 22.26 5.43
N PHE A 516 28.62 21.64 6.20
CA PHE A 516 28.97 22.14 7.52
C PHE A 516 30.45 22.00 7.85
N SER A 517 30.92 22.82 8.77
CA SER A 517 32.28 22.77 9.33
C SER A 517 32.26 23.26 10.78
N ILE A 518 33.20 22.79 11.60
CA ILE A 518 33.32 23.21 13.01
C ILE A 518 34.67 23.88 13.29
N ASN A 519 34.69 24.81 14.24
CA ASN A 519 35.91 25.47 14.73
C ASN A 519 35.68 26.04 16.15
N LYS A 520 36.48 25.61 17.15
CA LYS A 520 36.57 26.22 18.50
C LYS A 520 35.22 26.65 19.07
N ASN A 521 34.27 25.72 19.11
CA ASN A 521 32.88 25.91 19.60
C ASN A 521 31.96 26.71 18.68
N TYR A 522 32.17 26.67 17.36
CA TYR A 522 31.21 27.19 16.38
C TYR A 522 30.90 26.15 15.32
N ILE A 523 29.61 26.04 14.98
CA ILE A 523 29.13 25.33 13.79
C ILE A 523 28.83 26.36 12.71
N TYR A 524 29.33 26.09 11.52
CA TYR A 524 28.95 26.78 10.30
C TYR A 524 28.16 25.81 9.45
N GLY A 525 26.98 26.20 8.98
CA GLY A 525 26.16 25.41 8.08
C GLY A 525 25.74 26.22 6.86
N HIS A 526 25.74 25.60 5.69
CA HIS A 526 25.29 26.20 4.43
C HIS A 526 24.36 25.23 3.72
N LEU A 527 23.06 25.54 3.72
CA LEU A 527 22.02 24.77 3.03
C LEU A 527 21.84 25.31 1.61
N PHE A 528 21.83 24.44 0.59
CA PHE A 528 21.83 24.86 -0.81
C PHE A 528 21.17 23.85 -1.76
N LYS A 529 20.70 24.36 -2.91
CA LYS A 529 20.19 23.59 -4.05
C LYS A 529 20.71 24.22 -5.34
N ASN A 530 21.55 23.52 -6.11
CA ASN A 530 22.27 24.03 -7.29
C ASN A 530 23.29 25.17 -7.01
N LYS A 531 23.90 25.73 -8.07
CA LYS A 531 25.01 26.71 -8.01
C LYS A 531 24.61 28.17 -7.72
N LYS A 532 23.34 28.50 -7.48
CA LYS A 532 22.87 29.89 -7.59
C LYS A 532 22.67 30.66 -6.29
N LEU A 533 22.36 30.06 -5.14
CA LEU A 533 22.37 30.64 -3.77
C LEU A 533 22.01 29.56 -2.73
N GLY A 534 22.44 29.77 -1.48
CA GLY A 534 22.13 28.95 -0.30
C GLY A 534 21.99 29.80 0.96
N ILE A 535 21.48 29.24 2.05
CA ILE A 535 21.32 29.90 3.36
C ILE A 535 22.50 29.48 4.22
N THR A 536 23.28 30.46 4.69
CA THR A 536 24.40 30.23 5.61
C THR A 536 24.01 30.63 7.02
N LYS A 537 24.26 29.75 7.98
CA LYS A 537 24.12 30.01 9.42
C LYS A 537 25.42 29.72 10.16
N ARG A 538 25.61 30.46 11.24
CA ARG A 538 26.65 30.25 12.25
C ARG A 538 26.00 30.22 13.62
N GLY A 539 26.41 29.29 14.46
CA GLY A 539 26.02 29.23 15.87
C GLY A 539 27.16 28.69 16.71
N GLU A 540 27.11 28.91 18.02
CA GLU A 540 28.12 28.40 18.96
C GLU A 540 28.06 26.86 19.00
N SER A 541 27.03 26.29 19.61
CA SER A 541 26.84 24.83 19.66
C SER A 541 25.59 24.35 18.92
N LYS A 542 24.83 25.24 18.29
CA LYS A 542 23.61 24.90 17.56
C LYS A 542 23.33 25.83 16.37
N ILE A 543 22.88 25.25 15.26
CA ILE A 543 22.22 25.96 14.16
C ILE A 543 20.90 25.24 13.84
N ASN A 544 19.90 25.97 13.36
CA ASN A 544 18.60 25.42 12.93
C ASN A 544 18.24 26.03 11.58
N PHE A 545 17.83 25.22 10.61
CA PHE A 545 17.14 25.65 9.40
C PHE A 545 15.66 25.28 9.54
N ASP A 546 14.78 26.27 9.59
CA ASP A 546 13.35 26.03 9.78
C ASP A 546 12.63 25.75 8.46
N PHE A 547 11.35 25.35 8.55
CA PHE A 547 10.50 25.07 7.39
C PHE A 547 10.45 26.24 6.40
N GLU A 548 10.40 27.48 6.91
CA GLU A 548 10.33 28.68 6.07
C GLU A 548 11.62 28.88 5.27
N GLU A 549 12.77 28.47 5.81
CA GLU A 549 14.08 28.53 5.17
C GLU A 549 14.33 27.36 4.21
N ILE A 550 13.84 26.16 4.55
CA ILE A 550 13.94 24.97 3.70
C ILE A 550 13.02 25.12 2.48
N SER A 551 11.78 25.59 2.70
CA SER A 551 10.82 25.84 1.63
C SER A 551 11.27 26.90 0.61
N VAL A 552 12.24 27.77 0.93
CA VAL A 552 12.91 28.65 -0.06
C VAL A 552 13.52 27.85 -1.21
N PHE A 553 13.99 26.63 -0.94
CA PHE A 553 14.59 25.75 -1.93
C PHE A 553 13.57 24.87 -2.65
N ASP A 554 12.36 24.72 -2.12
CA ASP A 554 11.22 24.12 -2.82
C ASP A 554 10.55 25.12 -3.76
N ASP A 555 10.53 26.40 -3.38
CA ASP A 555 10.20 27.54 -4.25
C ASP A 555 11.14 27.65 -5.46
N TRP A 556 12.36 27.08 -5.39
CA TRP A 556 13.30 27.04 -6.50
C TRP A 556 13.03 25.92 -7.52
N ASN A 557 12.30 24.87 -7.13
CA ASN A 557 11.81 23.86 -8.07
C ASN A 557 10.62 24.34 -8.90
N LEU A 558 9.96 25.44 -8.50
CA LEU A 558 8.89 26.09 -9.28
C LEU A 558 9.40 27.20 -10.22
N PHE A 559 10.71 27.45 -10.27
CA PHE A 559 11.29 28.47 -11.15
C PHE A 559 12.34 27.89 -12.11
N GLN A 560 11.87 27.05 -13.03
CA GLN A 560 12.20 27.29 -14.43
C GLN A 560 10.90 27.68 -15.14
N PRO A 561 10.81 28.88 -15.75
CA PRO A 561 9.77 29.11 -16.74
C PRO A 561 10.10 28.18 -17.92
N ASN A 562 9.59 26.96 -17.88
CA ASN A 562 9.17 26.33 -19.12
C ASN A 562 8.09 27.25 -19.68
N GLU A 563 8.22 27.65 -20.94
CA GLU A 563 7.40 28.64 -21.64
C GLU A 563 5.92 28.24 -21.82
N LYS A 564 5.40 27.33 -20.98
CA LYS A 564 4.01 26.89 -20.95
C LYS A 564 3.50 26.96 -19.53
N PHE A 565 2.99 28.13 -19.14
CA PHE A 565 2.12 28.25 -17.98
C PHE A 565 0.91 27.33 -18.18
N ASP A 566 0.56 26.56 -17.15
CA ASP A 566 -0.63 25.71 -17.16
C ASP A 566 -1.90 26.57 -17.31
N SER A 567 -2.78 26.19 -18.23
CA SER A 567 -3.97 26.99 -18.55
C SER A 567 -5.02 26.99 -17.44
N TRP A 568 -4.88 26.12 -16.44
CA TRP A 568 -5.92 25.87 -15.43
C TRP A 568 -5.57 26.38 -14.02
N ILE A 569 -4.49 27.16 -13.87
CA ILE A 569 -4.05 27.71 -12.59
C ILE A 569 -4.13 29.24 -12.61
N LEU A 570 -4.70 29.81 -11.55
CA LEU A 570 -4.62 31.23 -11.22
C LEU A 570 -3.40 31.43 -10.32
N TYR A 571 -2.48 32.30 -10.76
CA TYR A 571 -1.31 32.67 -9.99
C TYR A 571 -1.47 34.07 -9.41
N LEU A 572 -1.39 34.18 -8.09
CA LEU A 572 -1.50 35.43 -7.36
C LEU A 572 -0.17 35.72 -6.69
N LYS A 573 0.51 36.79 -7.10
CA LYS A 573 1.72 37.27 -6.43
C LYS A 573 1.46 38.64 -5.84
N SER A 574 1.60 38.78 -4.54
CA SER A 574 1.69 40.08 -3.86
C SER A 574 3.11 40.33 -3.38
N VAL A 575 3.61 41.54 -3.59
CA VAL A 575 4.93 41.98 -3.12
C VAL A 575 4.75 43.28 -2.34
N GLY A 576 5.24 43.31 -1.10
CA GLY A 576 5.22 44.49 -0.26
C GLY A 576 6.20 45.53 -0.77
N TYR A 577 5.91 46.82 -0.59
CA TYR A 577 6.64 47.95 -1.20
C TYR A 577 8.17 47.80 -1.14
N LYS A 578 8.72 47.52 0.05
CA LYS A 578 10.17 47.44 0.29
C LYS A 578 10.86 46.32 -0.50
N SER A 579 10.10 45.33 -0.96
CA SER A 579 10.63 44.16 -1.67
C SER A 579 10.46 44.26 -3.20
N ILE A 580 9.73 45.25 -3.71
CA ILE A 580 9.49 45.42 -5.15
C ILE A 580 10.79 45.51 -5.97
N PRO A 581 11.83 46.28 -5.56
CA PRO A 581 13.08 46.36 -6.33
C PRO A 581 13.80 45.02 -6.49
N HIS A 582 13.59 44.09 -5.56
CA HIS A 582 14.30 42.81 -5.49
C HIS A 582 13.45 41.62 -5.96
N ARG A 583 12.12 41.73 -5.88
CA ARG A 583 11.18 40.61 -6.13
C ARG A 583 10.21 40.87 -7.30
N GLY A 584 10.29 42.05 -7.92
CA GLY A 584 9.40 42.48 -8.99
C GLY A 584 8.01 42.93 -8.48
N LYS A 585 7.16 43.43 -9.38
CA LYS A 585 5.80 43.87 -9.05
C LYS A 585 4.87 42.69 -8.71
N SER A 586 3.83 42.98 -7.93
CA SER A 586 2.68 42.09 -7.76
C SER A 586 2.01 41.83 -9.12
N TYR A 587 1.44 40.66 -9.31
CA TYR A 587 0.72 40.32 -10.54
C TYR A 587 -0.37 39.28 -10.30
N ILE A 588 -1.30 39.22 -11.25
CA ILE A 588 -2.25 38.12 -11.39
C ILE A 588 -1.99 37.46 -12.75
N SER A 589 -1.79 36.15 -12.79
CA SER A 589 -1.65 35.39 -14.04
C SER A 589 -2.82 34.42 -14.19
N VAL A 590 -3.52 34.51 -15.30
CA VAL A 590 -4.64 33.62 -15.68
C VAL A 590 -4.35 33.05 -17.05
N ARG A 591 -4.42 31.72 -17.23
CA ARG A 591 -4.25 31.07 -18.54
C ARG A 591 -3.00 31.59 -19.27
N SER A 592 -1.86 31.61 -18.57
CA SER A 592 -0.58 32.11 -19.10
C SER A 592 -0.49 33.63 -19.35
N LYS A 593 -1.59 34.39 -19.14
CA LYS A 593 -1.62 35.84 -19.33
C LYS A 593 -1.41 36.57 -18.02
N LYS A 594 -0.22 37.15 -17.87
CA LYS A 594 0.12 38.02 -16.75
C LYS A 594 -0.55 39.39 -16.89
N THR A 595 -1.24 39.82 -15.85
CA THR A 595 -1.84 41.15 -15.73
C THR A 595 -1.09 41.92 -14.65
N GLU A 596 -0.52 43.07 -15.00
CA GLU A 596 0.00 44.00 -14.00
C GLU A 596 -1.16 44.61 -13.21
N ILE A 597 -1.01 44.64 -11.89
CA ILE A 597 -2.01 45.18 -10.97
C ILE A 597 -1.53 46.51 -10.38
N LYS A 598 -2.48 47.37 -10.04
CA LYS A 598 -2.22 48.75 -9.59
C LYS A 598 -2.11 48.80 -8.06
N ARG A 599 -1.54 49.90 -7.53
CA ARG A 599 -1.45 50.15 -6.09
C ARG A 599 -2.82 49.95 -5.41
N GLY A 600 -2.82 49.40 -4.20
CA GLY A 600 -4.03 49.14 -3.43
C GLY A 600 -4.52 47.69 -3.52
N LEU A 601 -5.82 47.50 -3.29
CA LEU A 601 -6.51 46.21 -3.35
C LEU A 601 -6.97 45.93 -4.78
N ASN A 602 -6.65 44.75 -5.32
CA ASN A 602 -7.07 44.33 -6.64
C ASN A 602 -7.92 43.07 -6.52
N VAL A 603 -9.20 43.17 -6.90
CA VAL A 603 -10.17 42.07 -6.84
C VAL A 603 -10.36 41.48 -8.23
N ILE A 604 -10.20 40.17 -8.38
CA ILE A 604 -10.45 39.43 -9.62
C ILE A 604 -11.58 38.42 -9.44
N PHE A 605 -12.50 38.36 -10.41
CA PHE A 605 -13.61 37.40 -10.43
C PHE A 605 -14.01 37.05 -11.87
N ALA A 606 -14.68 35.92 -12.05
CA ALA A 606 -15.22 35.52 -13.35
C ALA A 606 -16.62 36.11 -13.56
N ASN A 607 -16.88 36.63 -14.75
CA ASN A 607 -18.19 37.11 -15.19
C ASN A 607 -18.40 36.71 -16.66
N GLU A 608 -19.41 35.89 -16.94
CA GLU A 608 -19.76 35.45 -18.30
C GLU A 608 -18.54 34.91 -19.08
N HIS A 609 -17.73 34.05 -18.44
CA HIS A 609 -16.50 33.46 -18.99
C HIS A 609 -15.36 34.46 -19.29
N LYS A 610 -15.43 35.70 -18.79
CA LYS A 610 -14.32 36.66 -18.81
C LYS A 610 -13.91 37.05 -17.39
N PHE A 611 -12.60 37.13 -17.16
CA PHE A 611 -12.08 37.66 -15.90
C PHE A 611 -12.17 39.17 -15.89
N LYS A 612 -12.72 39.73 -14.81
CA LYS A 612 -12.73 41.16 -14.54
C LYS A 612 -11.87 41.43 -13.32
N THR A 613 -11.08 42.51 -13.40
CA THR A 613 -10.29 43.01 -12.29
C THR A 613 -10.78 44.40 -11.91
N ILE A 614 -11.06 44.61 -10.64
CA ILE A 614 -11.40 45.93 -10.07
C ILE A 614 -10.27 46.32 -9.12
N ASN A 615 -9.72 47.50 -9.30
CA ASN A 615 -8.71 48.06 -8.42
C ASN A 615 -9.33 49.13 -7.51
N PHE A 616 -8.87 49.13 -6.26
CA PHE A 616 -9.23 50.08 -5.22
C PHE A 616 -7.93 50.62 -4.63
N ASP A 617 -7.60 51.87 -4.94
CA ASP A 617 -6.41 52.52 -4.39
C ASP A 617 -6.74 53.05 -2.98
N THR A 618 -6.58 52.19 -1.97
CA THR A 618 -6.95 52.48 -0.58
C THR A 618 -5.88 53.26 0.19
N TYR A 619 -4.82 53.73 -0.48
CA TYR A 619 -3.79 54.53 0.16
C TYR A 619 -4.31 55.95 0.44
N HIS A 620 -4.53 56.28 1.72
CA HIS A 620 -5.13 57.55 2.16
C HIS A 620 -6.50 57.86 1.55
N ASN A 621 -7.29 56.83 1.21
CA ASN A 621 -8.56 56.99 0.51
C ASN A 621 -9.66 56.11 1.11
N LYS A 622 -10.34 56.64 2.13
CA LYS A 622 -11.41 55.96 2.85
C LYS A 622 -12.64 55.68 1.98
N GLU A 623 -12.93 56.50 0.97
CA GLU A 623 -14.06 56.28 0.07
C GLU A 623 -13.83 55.08 -0.85
N GLU A 624 -12.59 54.88 -1.33
CA GLU A 624 -12.23 53.67 -2.08
C GLU A 624 -12.28 52.41 -1.21
N LEU A 625 -11.95 52.51 0.10
CA LEU A 625 -12.08 51.40 1.02
C LEU A 625 -13.55 51.03 1.30
N LYS A 626 -14.46 52.01 1.45
CA LYS A 626 -15.91 51.76 1.53
C LYS A 626 -16.42 51.09 0.25
N ARG A 627 -16.00 51.59 -0.91
CA ARG A 627 -16.36 51.04 -2.22
C ARG A 627 -15.89 49.59 -2.37
N PHE A 628 -14.70 49.27 -1.86
CA PHE A 628 -14.20 47.90 -1.78
C PHE A 628 -15.13 47.01 -0.95
N ILE A 629 -15.44 47.40 0.29
CA ILE A 629 -16.33 46.65 1.20
C ILE A 629 -17.69 46.38 0.55
N THR A 630 -18.35 47.40 -0.02
CA THR A 630 -19.64 47.25 -0.72
C THR A 630 -19.52 46.33 -1.95
N THR A 631 -18.38 46.34 -2.65
CA THR A 631 -18.17 45.45 -3.81
C THR A 631 -18.02 43.99 -3.36
N ILE A 632 -17.26 43.74 -2.29
CA ILE A 632 -17.10 42.39 -1.73
C ILE A 632 -18.44 41.84 -1.25
N ASP A 633 -19.22 42.64 -0.52
CA ASP A 633 -20.55 42.25 -0.06
C ASP A 633 -21.48 41.91 -1.25
N SER A 634 -21.46 42.72 -2.31
CA SER A 634 -22.24 42.44 -3.53
C SER A 634 -21.82 41.15 -4.23
N LEU A 635 -20.52 40.84 -4.30
CA LEU A 635 -20.02 39.61 -4.92
C LEU A 635 -20.42 38.37 -4.10
N LYS A 636 -20.34 38.45 -2.77
CA LYS A 636 -20.82 37.40 -1.86
C LYS A 636 -22.33 37.17 -2.03
N ASN A 637 -23.14 38.23 -2.04
CA ASN A 637 -24.60 38.14 -2.24
C ASN A 637 -24.99 37.58 -3.62
N LYS A 638 -24.12 37.69 -4.61
CA LYS A 638 -24.28 37.09 -5.95
C LYS A 638 -23.69 35.70 -6.08
N ASN A 639 -23.28 35.07 -4.96
CA ASN A 639 -22.63 33.77 -4.92
C ASN A 639 -21.42 33.66 -5.86
N THR A 640 -20.62 34.72 -5.95
CA THR A 640 -19.48 34.81 -6.86
C THR A 640 -18.18 34.58 -6.09
N SER A 641 -17.38 33.59 -6.49
CA SER A 641 -16.01 33.43 -5.99
C SER A 641 -15.09 34.51 -6.56
N PHE A 642 -14.15 35.00 -5.75
CA PHE A 642 -13.21 36.05 -6.15
C PHE A 642 -11.87 35.90 -5.42
N ALA A 643 -10.83 36.53 -5.97
CA ALA A 643 -9.52 36.64 -5.34
C ALA A 643 -9.10 38.10 -5.19
N ILE A 644 -8.22 38.36 -4.23
CA ILE A 644 -7.76 39.70 -3.85
C ILE A 644 -6.24 39.69 -3.77
N VAL A 645 -5.60 40.68 -4.37
CA VAL A 645 -4.14 40.86 -4.33
C VAL A 645 -3.80 42.29 -3.99
N VAL A 646 -2.94 42.48 -3.00
CA VAL A 646 -2.39 43.80 -2.66
C VAL A 646 -1.16 44.10 -3.53
N HIS A 647 -1.04 45.34 -3.95
CA HIS A 647 0.19 45.84 -4.57
C HIS A 647 0.63 47.13 -3.92
N ASP A 648 1.93 47.22 -3.62
CA ASP A 648 2.59 48.37 -2.98
C ASP A 648 2.10 48.62 -1.55
N THR A 649 0.87 49.12 -1.39
CA THR A 649 0.25 49.34 -0.09
C THR A 649 -1.28 49.28 -0.17
N ALA A 650 -1.91 48.80 0.91
CA ALA A 650 -3.36 48.87 1.13
C ALA A 650 -3.75 49.14 2.60
N GLY A 651 -2.78 49.18 3.52
CA GLY A 651 -3.00 48.92 4.96
C GLY A 651 -3.20 50.14 5.88
N GLU A 652 -3.02 51.36 5.39
CA GLU A 652 -2.95 52.53 6.28
C GLU A 652 -4.29 52.93 6.90
N ASP A 653 -5.39 52.79 6.14
CA ASP A 653 -6.74 53.11 6.60
C ASP A 653 -7.58 51.86 6.99
N LEU A 654 -7.04 50.64 6.88
CA LEU A 654 -7.78 49.39 7.16
C LEU A 654 -8.23 49.28 8.61
N GLU A 655 -7.45 49.81 9.56
CA GLU A 655 -7.80 49.78 10.99
C GLU A 655 -9.12 50.53 11.27
N ASN A 656 -9.46 51.55 10.46
CA ASN A 656 -10.71 52.31 10.59
C ASN A 656 -11.96 51.50 10.18
N PHE A 657 -11.79 50.37 9.49
CA PHE A 657 -12.87 49.52 8.97
C PHE A 657 -12.73 48.06 9.43
N LYS A 658 -12.02 47.86 10.54
CA LYS A 658 -11.69 46.54 11.07
C LYS A 658 -12.92 45.71 11.41
N HIS A 659 -13.98 46.35 11.92
CA HIS A 659 -15.23 45.66 12.24
C HIS A 659 -15.91 45.14 10.96
N GLU A 660 -16.07 46.00 9.95
CA GLU A 660 -16.70 45.67 8.68
C GLU A 660 -15.92 44.59 7.90
N LEU A 661 -14.59 44.64 7.93
CA LEU A 661 -13.73 43.62 7.31
C LEU A 661 -13.83 42.28 8.06
N ASN A 662 -13.90 42.29 9.40
CA ASN A 662 -14.08 41.08 10.18
C ASN A 662 -15.47 40.47 9.97
N ASP A 663 -16.53 41.29 9.89
CA ASP A 663 -17.90 40.84 9.60
C ASP A 663 -18.00 40.19 8.21
N LEU A 664 -17.20 40.66 7.26
CA LEU A 664 -17.06 40.02 5.96
C LEU A 664 -16.24 38.72 5.99
N GLY A 665 -15.50 38.43 7.05
CA GLY A 665 -14.63 37.25 7.21
C GLY A 665 -13.17 37.48 6.81
N MET A 666 -12.74 38.74 6.63
CA MET A 666 -11.41 39.13 6.16
C MET A 666 -10.48 39.54 7.31
N THR A 667 -10.25 38.59 8.21
CA THR A 667 -9.58 38.83 9.50
C THR A 667 -8.09 39.19 9.39
N LYS A 668 -7.37 38.64 8.41
CA LYS A 668 -5.96 38.98 8.18
C LYS A 668 -5.83 40.30 7.44
N LEU A 669 -6.73 40.61 6.49
CA LEU A 669 -6.75 41.91 5.85
C LEU A 669 -7.01 43.01 6.88
N ALA A 670 -7.95 42.80 7.80
CA ALA A 670 -8.28 43.72 8.88
C ALA A 670 -7.09 44.03 9.83
N LYS A 671 -6.01 43.23 9.78
CA LYS A 671 -4.78 43.39 10.58
C LYS A 671 -3.55 43.72 9.73
N LEU A 672 -3.70 43.84 8.40
CA LEU A 672 -2.59 44.01 7.48
C LEU A 672 -1.93 45.38 7.71
N LYS A 673 -0.62 45.40 7.97
CA LYS A 673 0.09 46.66 8.17
C LYS A 673 0.41 47.33 6.84
N ASN A 674 0.64 48.64 6.89
CA ASN A 674 1.04 49.42 5.73
C ASN A 674 2.25 48.77 5.03
N ARG A 675 2.19 48.66 3.69
CA ARG A 675 3.24 48.11 2.81
C ARG A 675 3.54 46.61 2.90
N GLU A 676 2.69 45.82 3.57
CA GLU A 676 2.79 44.36 3.58
C GLU A 676 2.18 43.71 2.33
N ALA A 677 2.64 42.51 2.01
CA ALA A 677 2.07 41.70 0.95
C ALA A 677 0.84 40.94 1.45
N TYR A 678 -0.20 40.84 0.62
CA TYR A 678 -1.42 40.13 0.94
C TYR A 678 -2.06 39.53 -0.31
N VAL A 679 -2.51 38.28 -0.20
CA VAL A 679 -3.40 37.61 -1.15
C VAL A 679 -4.53 36.94 -0.40
N SER A 680 -5.72 36.93 -0.99
CA SER A 680 -6.80 36.08 -0.49
C SER A 680 -7.69 35.54 -1.59
N VAL A 681 -8.40 34.48 -1.25
CA VAL A 681 -9.38 33.82 -2.11
C VAL A 681 -10.64 33.61 -1.29
N TYR A 682 -11.78 33.98 -1.86
CA TYR A 682 -13.09 33.63 -1.33
C TYR A 682 -13.69 32.51 -2.19
N ASP A 683 -13.90 31.35 -1.56
CA ASP A 683 -14.63 30.24 -2.17
C ASP A 683 -16.10 30.31 -1.73
N ASN A 684 -16.98 30.57 -2.69
CA ASN A 684 -18.41 30.64 -2.44
C ASN A 684 -18.97 29.33 -1.84
N ASP A 685 -18.48 28.16 -2.26
CA ASP A 685 -19.05 26.89 -1.79
C ASP A 685 -18.78 26.62 -0.32
N LEU A 686 -17.66 27.13 0.16
CA LEU A 686 -17.21 26.93 1.53
C LEU A 686 -17.53 28.16 2.41
N ASN A 687 -17.97 29.25 1.78
CA ASN A 687 -18.31 30.53 2.40
C ASN A 687 -17.23 31.03 3.38
N TYR A 688 -15.95 30.87 3.02
CA TYR A 688 -14.83 31.33 3.83
C TYR A 688 -13.69 31.90 2.98
N PHE A 689 -12.82 32.68 3.63
CA PHE A 689 -11.63 33.25 3.03
C PHE A 689 -10.38 32.42 3.34
N VAL A 690 -9.59 32.12 2.31
CA VAL A 690 -8.19 31.71 2.46
C VAL A 690 -7.34 32.98 2.38
N GLU A 691 -6.86 33.49 3.51
CA GLU A 691 -6.05 34.70 3.57
C GLU A 691 -4.57 34.37 3.84
N THR A 692 -3.65 35.00 3.09
CA THR A 692 -2.20 34.91 3.29
C THR A 692 -1.58 36.30 3.25
N SER A 693 -0.78 36.64 4.25
CA SER A 693 -0.06 37.91 4.33
C SER A 693 1.41 37.69 4.73
N GLY A 694 2.27 38.65 4.42
CA GLY A 694 3.69 38.55 4.73
C GLY A 694 4.44 39.87 4.52
N LEU A 695 5.57 40.02 5.21
CA LEU A 695 6.36 41.26 5.22
C LEU A 695 7.02 41.58 3.86
N LYS A 696 7.43 40.54 3.10
CA LYS A 696 8.20 40.72 1.86
C LYS A 696 7.38 40.45 0.60
N SER A 697 6.88 39.25 0.44
CA SER A 697 6.00 38.84 -0.65
C SER A 697 5.19 37.62 -0.23
N VAL A 698 4.03 37.44 -0.82
CA VAL A 698 3.24 36.22 -0.72
C VAL A 698 2.84 35.77 -2.12
N PHE A 699 2.84 34.47 -2.34
CA PHE A 699 2.46 33.86 -3.59
C PHE A 699 1.42 32.77 -3.31
N LYS A 700 0.41 32.68 -4.17
CA LYS A 700 -0.63 31.67 -4.06
C LYS A 700 -1.00 31.16 -5.44
N GLU A 701 -0.96 29.84 -5.59
CA GLU A 701 -1.54 29.14 -6.72
C GLU A 701 -2.89 28.58 -6.32
N MET A 702 -3.83 28.61 -7.25
CA MET A 702 -5.15 28.04 -7.04
C MET A 702 -5.76 27.58 -8.35
N ASN A 703 -6.62 26.56 -8.28
CA ASN A 703 -7.33 26.08 -9.45
C ASN A 703 -8.25 27.20 -9.99
N LEU A 704 -8.15 27.49 -11.29
CA LEU A 704 -9.00 28.47 -11.97
C LEU A 704 -10.48 28.14 -11.79
N SER A 705 -10.81 26.85 -11.65
CA SER A 705 -12.17 26.35 -11.44
C SER A 705 -12.85 26.97 -10.24
N ILE A 706 -12.11 27.36 -9.18
CA ILE A 706 -12.67 28.03 -7.99
C ILE A 706 -13.35 29.35 -8.34
N LEU A 707 -12.78 30.10 -9.29
CA LEU A 707 -13.38 31.33 -9.81
C LEU A 707 -14.46 31.08 -10.87
N GLU A 708 -14.44 29.92 -11.53
CA GLU A 708 -15.37 29.55 -12.61
C GLU A 708 -16.56 28.66 -12.14
N LYS A 709 -16.65 28.33 -10.84
CA LYS A 709 -17.67 27.43 -10.30
C LYS A 709 -19.09 27.89 -10.65
N LYS A 710 -19.90 26.97 -11.17
CA LYS A 710 -21.33 27.20 -11.45
C LYS A 710 -22.13 27.16 -10.14
N PRO A 711 -23.23 27.93 -10.01
CA PRO A 711 -24.09 27.85 -8.82
C PRO A 711 -24.61 26.42 -8.60
N LYS A 712 -24.50 25.87 -7.38
CA LYS A 712 -24.98 24.51 -7.03
C LYS A 712 -26.45 24.26 -7.41
N THR A 713 -27.29 25.30 -7.41
CA THR A 713 -28.70 25.26 -7.86
C THR A 713 -28.86 24.82 -9.32
N LYS A 714 -27.88 25.11 -10.18
CA LYS A 714 -27.89 24.66 -11.58
C LYS A 714 -27.43 23.20 -11.71
N LEU A 715 -26.50 22.75 -10.87
CA LEU A 715 -25.99 21.37 -10.87
C LEU A 715 -27.02 20.38 -10.34
N ARG A 716 -27.84 20.78 -9.36
CA ARG A 716 -28.92 19.92 -8.82
C ARG A 716 -29.96 19.52 -9.87
N LYS A 717 -30.18 20.39 -10.85
CA LYS A 717 -31.11 20.19 -11.98
C LYS A 717 -30.47 19.47 -13.18
N ASP A 718 -29.17 19.17 -13.11
CA ASP A 718 -28.45 18.49 -14.18
C ASP A 718 -28.70 16.97 -14.10
N THR A 719 -29.66 16.50 -14.88
CA THR A 719 -30.06 15.08 -14.93
C THR A 719 -28.94 14.15 -15.37
N SER A 720 -27.86 14.67 -15.98
CA SER A 720 -26.71 13.85 -16.36
C SER A 720 -25.83 13.41 -15.18
N ARG A 721 -26.06 13.94 -13.98
CA ARG A 721 -25.25 13.62 -12.78
C ARG A 721 -25.83 12.53 -11.91
N PHE A 722 -27.07 12.11 -12.16
CA PHE A 722 -27.78 11.20 -11.27
C PHE A 722 -28.23 9.97 -12.05
N ILE A 723 -27.68 8.82 -11.69
CA ILE A 723 -28.01 7.51 -12.24
C ILE A 723 -29.00 6.85 -11.29
N ALA A 724 -30.18 6.45 -11.76
CA ALA A 724 -31.13 5.70 -10.95
C ALA A 724 -30.62 4.26 -10.75
N HIS A 725 -30.14 3.95 -9.55
CA HIS A 725 -29.46 2.69 -9.21
C HIS A 725 -30.44 1.51 -9.07
N GLY A 726 -30.24 0.45 -9.85
CA GLY A 726 -31.14 -0.69 -10.00
C GLY A 726 -32.57 -0.28 -10.36
N GLY A 727 -32.70 0.74 -11.22
CA GLY A 727 -33.95 1.42 -11.58
C GLY A 727 -34.46 2.43 -10.55
N GLY A 728 -33.66 2.74 -9.54
CA GLY A 728 -33.96 3.67 -8.45
C GLY A 728 -34.88 3.09 -7.37
N LYS A 729 -35.03 3.83 -6.27
CA LYS A 729 -35.91 3.44 -5.16
C LYS A 729 -37.37 3.63 -5.55
N ILE A 730 -38.21 2.67 -5.21
CA ILE A 730 -39.67 2.79 -5.25
C ILE A 730 -40.24 2.46 -3.87
N ASN A 731 -41.09 3.34 -3.36
CA ASN A 731 -41.57 3.29 -1.97
C ASN A 731 -40.40 3.25 -0.97
N ASN A 732 -40.14 2.10 -0.34
CA ASN A 732 -39.01 1.84 0.54
C ASN A 732 -38.04 0.77 0.04
N ASP A 733 -38.28 0.25 -1.17
CA ASP A 733 -37.52 -0.85 -1.75
C ASP A 733 -36.48 -0.32 -2.74
N LYS A 734 -35.24 -0.81 -2.61
CA LYS A 734 -34.09 -0.43 -3.42
C LYS A 734 -33.65 -1.60 -4.33
N SER A 735 -32.93 -1.27 -5.40
CA SER A 735 -32.35 -2.24 -6.35
C SER A 735 -33.37 -3.31 -6.75
N THR A 736 -34.57 -2.84 -7.13
CA THR A 736 -35.67 -3.75 -7.50
C THR A 736 -35.57 -4.18 -8.95
N ASN A 737 -34.87 -3.43 -9.81
CA ASN A 737 -34.71 -3.74 -11.23
C ASN A 737 -36.07 -4.02 -11.91
N SER A 738 -37.08 -3.21 -11.57
CA SER A 738 -38.48 -3.46 -11.91
C SER A 738 -39.09 -2.37 -12.78
N LEU A 739 -40.16 -2.72 -13.51
CA LEU A 739 -40.90 -1.78 -14.37
C LEU A 739 -41.41 -0.57 -13.58
N GLU A 740 -41.94 -0.81 -12.37
CA GLU A 740 -42.50 0.24 -11.54
C GLU A 740 -41.42 1.21 -11.05
N ALA A 741 -40.22 0.71 -10.71
CA ALA A 741 -39.09 1.57 -10.32
C ALA A 741 -38.64 2.48 -11.47
N LEU A 742 -38.54 1.96 -12.70
CA LEU A 742 -38.25 2.75 -13.90
C LEU A 742 -39.29 3.86 -14.10
N ASN A 743 -40.58 3.51 -14.11
CA ASN A 743 -41.67 4.48 -14.28
C ASN A 743 -41.66 5.55 -13.19
N HIS A 744 -41.49 5.15 -11.93
CA HIS A 744 -41.48 6.06 -10.79
C HIS A 744 -40.34 7.08 -10.90
N ASN A 745 -39.12 6.61 -11.14
CA ASN A 745 -37.94 7.49 -11.15
C ASN A 745 -37.84 8.30 -12.45
N TYR A 746 -38.38 7.82 -13.57
CA TYR A 746 -38.54 8.63 -14.78
C TYR A 746 -39.47 9.82 -14.55
N ASN A 747 -40.61 9.61 -13.87
CA ASN A 747 -41.53 10.69 -13.52
C ASN A 747 -40.93 11.69 -12.52
N LYS A 748 -39.93 11.28 -11.73
CA LYS A 748 -39.15 12.19 -10.86
C LYS A 748 -38.12 13.02 -11.62
N GLY A 749 -37.84 12.71 -12.88
CA GLY A 749 -36.93 13.46 -13.75
C GLY A 749 -35.61 12.76 -14.07
N PHE A 750 -35.38 11.54 -13.61
CA PHE A 750 -34.19 10.77 -13.99
C PHE A 750 -34.18 10.49 -15.50
N LYS A 751 -32.96 10.52 -16.08
CA LYS A 751 -32.71 10.20 -17.49
C LYS A 751 -31.67 9.11 -17.68
N LEU A 752 -30.85 8.83 -16.67
CA LEU A 752 -29.89 7.75 -16.65
C LEU A 752 -30.41 6.65 -15.73
N PHE A 753 -30.56 5.44 -16.24
CA PHE A 753 -31.06 4.29 -15.48
C PHE A 753 -30.03 3.19 -15.52
N GLU A 754 -29.54 2.81 -14.35
CA GLU A 754 -28.73 1.61 -14.23
C GLU A 754 -29.64 0.41 -13.90
N LEU A 755 -29.38 -0.71 -14.59
CA LEU A 755 -30.01 -2.00 -14.33
C LEU A 755 -28.93 -3.09 -14.26
N ASP A 756 -29.03 -3.93 -13.23
CA ASP A 756 -28.25 -5.15 -13.12
C ASP A 756 -28.74 -6.16 -14.16
N ILE A 757 -27.89 -6.59 -15.09
CA ILE A 757 -28.27 -7.53 -16.15
C ILE A 757 -27.55 -8.86 -15.96
N ILE A 758 -28.32 -9.94 -15.80
CA ILE A 758 -27.81 -11.30 -15.65
C ILE A 758 -28.53 -12.30 -16.57
N GLU A 759 -27.97 -13.50 -16.74
CA GLU A 759 -28.42 -14.50 -17.71
C GLU A 759 -29.15 -15.69 -17.06
N THR A 760 -30.36 -15.99 -17.53
CA THR A 760 -31.19 -17.13 -17.12
C THR A 760 -30.62 -18.48 -17.59
N SER A 761 -31.11 -19.60 -17.07
CA SER A 761 -30.63 -20.95 -17.47
C SER A 761 -30.87 -21.29 -18.94
N ASP A 762 -31.83 -20.63 -19.58
CA ASP A 762 -32.15 -20.74 -21.02
C ASP A 762 -31.47 -19.63 -21.87
N GLY A 763 -30.51 -18.92 -21.29
CA GLY A 763 -29.62 -18.00 -22.01
C GLY A 763 -30.24 -16.65 -22.39
N LYS A 764 -31.20 -16.16 -21.60
CA LYS A 764 -31.87 -14.88 -21.81
C LYS A 764 -31.40 -13.83 -20.80
N TYR A 765 -31.27 -12.59 -21.24
CA TYR A 765 -30.91 -11.49 -20.35
C TYR A 765 -32.13 -10.91 -19.64
N VAL A 766 -32.00 -10.74 -18.33
CA VAL A 766 -33.05 -10.18 -17.47
C VAL A 766 -32.46 -9.23 -16.44
N ALA A 767 -33.29 -8.33 -15.90
CA ALA A 767 -32.87 -7.35 -14.90
C ALA A 767 -32.94 -7.92 -13.47
N ALA A 768 -31.79 -8.29 -12.91
CA ALA A 768 -31.65 -8.77 -11.53
C ALA A 768 -30.19 -8.68 -11.04
N HIS A 769 -30.00 -8.36 -9.75
CA HIS A 769 -28.67 -8.20 -9.15
C HIS A 769 -27.88 -9.52 -9.05
N ASP A 770 -28.53 -10.55 -8.53
CA ASP A 770 -28.02 -11.92 -8.46
C ASP A 770 -29.17 -12.90 -8.17
N TRP A 771 -28.96 -14.19 -8.46
CA TRP A 771 -30.00 -15.20 -8.34
C TRP A 771 -30.44 -15.48 -6.91
N LYS A 772 -29.56 -15.31 -5.92
CA LYS A 772 -29.88 -15.57 -4.51
C LYS A 772 -30.74 -14.45 -3.93
N THR A 773 -30.39 -13.20 -4.22
CA THR A 773 -31.19 -12.02 -3.89
C THR A 773 -32.54 -12.07 -4.59
N TRP A 774 -32.58 -12.42 -5.88
CA TRP A 774 -33.84 -12.57 -6.61
C TRP A 774 -34.72 -13.68 -6.01
N GLN A 775 -34.15 -14.85 -5.70
CA GLN A 775 -34.87 -15.96 -5.05
C GLN A 775 -35.46 -15.52 -3.71
N ASN A 776 -34.69 -14.80 -2.89
CA ASN A 776 -35.15 -14.27 -1.60
C ASN A 776 -36.27 -13.25 -1.76
N LYS A 777 -36.18 -12.35 -2.74
CA LYS A 777 -37.21 -11.33 -3.00
C LYS A 777 -38.49 -11.93 -3.58
N THR A 778 -38.41 -13.05 -4.30
CA THR A 778 -39.57 -13.66 -4.96
C THR A 778 -40.16 -14.86 -4.20
N ASN A 779 -39.44 -15.38 -3.20
CA ASN A 779 -39.71 -16.66 -2.55
C ASN A 779 -39.73 -17.86 -3.52
N PHE A 780 -39.00 -17.77 -4.64
CA PHE A 780 -38.92 -18.85 -5.62
C PHE A 780 -38.30 -20.12 -5.03
N LYS A 781 -38.86 -21.29 -5.37
CA LYS A 781 -38.46 -22.61 -4.83
C LYS A 781 -37.86 -23.56 -5.86
N GLY A 782 -37.72 -23.13 -7.11
CA GLY A 782 -37.09 -23.93 -8.17
C GLY A 782 -35.57 -23.79 -8.19
N THR A 783 -34.96 -24.37 -9.22
CA THR A 783 -33.51 -24.34 -9.47
C THR A 783 -33.05 -22.98 -9.95
N LEU A 784 -31.86 -22.55 -9.53
CA LEU A 784 -31.21 -21.33 -10.00
C LEU A 784 -30.05 -21.68 -10.95
N PRO A 785 -29.82 -20.90 -12.03
CA PRO A 785 -30.66 -19.80 -12.49
C PRO A 785 -32.03 -20.26 -13.03
N PRO A 786 -33.12 -19.49 -12.82
CA PRO A 786 -34.43 -19.83 -13.37
C PRO A 786 -34.43 -19.70 -14.90
N THR A 787 -35.42 -20.28 -15.57
CA THR A 787 -35.72 -19.95 -16.98
C THR A 787 -36.36 -18.56 -17.09
N GLU A 788 -36.34 -17.93 -18.26
CA GLU A 788 -37.01 -16.63 -18.48
C GLU A 788 -38.51 -16.68 -18.14
N ALA A 789 -39.18 -17.78 -18.50
CA ALA A 789 -40.61 -17.97 -18.22
C ALA A 789 -40.90 -18.02 -16.71
N GLU A 790 -40.04 -18.70 -15.94
CA GLU A 790 -40.13 -18.73 -14.47
C GLU A 790 -39.80 -17.36 -13.88
N PHE A 791 -38.78 -16.69 -14.40
CA PHE A 791 -38.41 -15.34 -13.97
C PHE A 791 -39.59 -14.37 -14.11
N LYS A 792 -40.23 -14.34 -15.29
CA LYS A 792 -41.35 -13.44 -15.60
C LYS A 792 -42.60 -13.71 -14.75
N LYS A 793 -42.82 -14.96 -14.33
CA LYS A 793 -43.97 -15.34 -13.50
C LYS A 793 -43.85 -14.87 -12.04
N ASN A 794 -42.63 -14.68 -11.54
CA ASN A 794 -42.38 -14.43 -10.13
C ASN A 794 -42.18 -12.93 -9.84
N LYS A 795 -43.17 -12.31 -9.21
CA LYS A 795 -43.10 -10.89 -8.82
C LYS A 795 -42.07 -10.63 -7.73
N ILE A 796 -41.31 -9.55 -7.90
CA ILE A 796 -40.32 -9.09 -6.93
C ILE A 796 -41.06 -8.55 -5.71
N ILE A 797 -40.75 -9.12 -4.53
CA ILE A 797 -41.44 -8.91 -3.25
C ILE A 797 -42.96 -9.06 -3.31
N GLY A 798 -43.46 -9.88 -4.25
CA GLY A 798 -44.87 -10.10 -4.50
C GLY A 798 -45.60 -8.92 -5.16
N LYS A 799 -44.90 -7.83 -5.52
CA LYS A 799 -45.51 -6.57 -5.98
C LYS A 799 -45.02 -6.15 -7.35
N TYR A 800 -43.70 -6.05 -7.52
CA TYR A 800 -43.10 -5.39 -8.68
C TYR A 800 -42.86 -6.36 -9.84
N THR A 801 -42.98 -5.83 -11.04
CA THR A 801 -42.92 -6.57 -12.29
C THR A 801 -41.45 -6.77 -12.70
N PRO A 802 -40.97 -8.02 -12.81
CA PRO A 802 -39.62 -8.32 -13.29
C PRO A 802 -39.47 -7.94 -14.77
N LEU A 803 -38.25 -7.60 -15.21
CA LEU A 803 -37.98 -7.11 -16.55
C LEU A 803 -37.08 -8.08 -17.35
N THR A 804 -37.59 -8.57 -18.48
CA THR A 804 -36.79 -9.23 -19.52
C THR A 804 -36.15 -8.20 -20.46
N ILE A 805 -35.21 -8.60 -21.32
CA ILE A 805 -34.63 -7.68 -22.31
C ILE A 805 -35.69 -7.10 -23.27
N GLU A 806 -36.73 -7.86 -23.60
CA GLU A 806 -37.87 -7.39 -24.38
C GLU A 806 -38.66 -6.32 -23.63
N ASP A 807 -38.93 -6.54 -22.33
CA ASP A 807 -39.66 -5.56 -21.49
C ASP A 807 -38.83 -4.28 -21.30
N ILE A 808 -37.50 -4.39 -21.18
CA ILE A 808 -36.56 -3.25 -21.15
C ILE A 808 -36.66 -2.46 -22.46
N ASN A 809 -36.56 -3.13 -23.60
CA ASN A 809 -36.63 -2.48 -24.92
C ASN A 809 -37.97 -1.76 -25.12
N ASP A 810 -39.09 -2.41 -24.77
CA ASP A 810 -40.42 -1.80 -24.84
C ASP A 810 -40.53 -0.53 -23.99
N TRP A 811 -39.88 -0.51 -22.82
CA TRP A 811 -39.84 0.66 -21.96
C TRP A 811 -38.98 1.76 -22.57
N PHE A 812 -37.76 1.46 -23.02
CA PHE A 812 -36.85 2.45 -23.62
C PHE A 812 -37.32 3.00 -24.98
N LEU A 813 -38.19 2.30 -25.69
CA LEU A 813 -38.89 2.81 -26.87
C LEU A 813 -39.91 3.91 -26.53
N LYS A 814 -40.59 3.77 -25.39
CA LYS A 814 -41.59 4.73 -24.91
C LYS A 814 -40.97 5.96 -24.22
N HIS A 815 -39.69 5.88 -23.86
CA HIS A 815 -38.94 6.91 -23.14
C HIS A 815 -37.66 7.29 -23.91
N PRO A 816 -37.79 8.08 -25.01
CA PRO A 816 -36.70 8.30 -25.96
C PRO A 816 -35.53 9.12 -25.43
N ASP A 817 -35.71 9.83 -24.32
CA ASP A 817 -34.67 10.62 -23.65
C ASP A 817 -33.99 9.89 -22.48
N ALA A 818 -34.40 8.63 -22.22
CA ALA A 818 -33.75 7.76 -21.25
C ALA A 818 -32.55 7.02 -21.87
N ILE A 819 -31.51 6.83 -21.05
CA ILE A 819 -30.27 6.11 -21.36
C ILE A 819 -30.14 4.94 -20.40
N LEU A 820 -29.88 3.75 -20.97
CA LEU A 820 -29.57 2.56 -20.20
C LEU A 820 -28.09 2.56 -19.83
N ILE A 821 -27.80 2.26 -18.57
CA ILE A 821 -26.49 1.93 -18.06
C ILE A 821 -26.57 0.48 -17.58
N THR A 822 -25.73 -0.41 -18.06
CA THR A 822 -25.76 -1.81 -17.59
C THR A 822 -24.74 -2.04 -16.48
N ASP A 823 -25.13 -2.79 -15.45
CA ASP A 823 -24.23 -3.43 -14.49
C ASP A 823 -24.28 -4.97 -14.67
N LYS A 824 -23.25 -5.69 -14.19
CA LYS A 824 -23.07 -7.16 -14.19
C LYS A 824 -22.86 -7.84 -15.54
N VAL A 825 -23.24 -7.24 -16.67
CA VAL A 825 -23.00 -7.80 -18.01
C VAL A 825 -21.69 -7.28 -18.61
N ASN A 826 -20.79 -8.20 -18.97
CA ASN A 826 -19.45 -7.89 -19.51
C ASN A 826 -19.22 -8.42 -20.94
N ASP A 827 -20.29 -8.73 -21.68
CA ASP A 827 -20.24 -9.21 -23.07
C ASP A 827 -20.97 -8.23 -24.02
N PRO A 828 -20.27 -7.19 -24.52
CA PRO A 828 -20.87 -6.23 -25.44
C PRO A 828 -21.29 -6.85 -26.78
N GLN A 829 -20.56 -7.86 -27.28
CA GLN A 829 -20.84 -8.47 -28.58
C GLN A 829 -22.20 -9.15 -28.59
N ARG A 830 -22.58 -9.79 -27.47
CA ARG A 830 -23.89 -10.43 -27.33
C ARG A 830 -24.98 -9.47 -26.87
N PHE A 831 -24.67 -8.53 -25.97
CA PHE A 831 -25.70 -7.65 -25.40
C PHE A 831 -26.10 -6.49 -26.33
N VAL A 832 -25.15 -5.82 -26.96
CA VAL A 832 -25.42 -4.61 -27.77
C VAL A 832 -26.45 -4.86 -28.90
N PRO A 833 -26.40 -5.98 -29.66
CA PRO A 833 -27.40 -6.27 -30.68
C PRO A 833 -28.83 -6.46 -30.14
N LEU A 834 -28.97 -6.76 -28.84
CA LEU A 834 -30.27 -7.01 -28.21
C LEU A 834 -30.94 -5.74 -27.72
N PHE A 835 -30.18 -4.66 -27.46
CA PHE A 835 -30.76 -3.41 -27.00
C PHE A 835 -31.26 -2.55 -28.16
N VAL A 836 -32.45 -1.97 -28.00
CA VAL A 836 -33.18 -1.29 -29.07
C VAL A 836 -32.49 -0.07 -29.68
N ASP A 837 -31.59 0.59 -28.93
CA ASP A 837 -30.86 1.76 -29.42
C ASP A 837 -29.47 1.90 -28.79
N ARG A 838 -28.44 1.46 -29.52
CA ARG A 838 -27.03 1.56 -29.10
C ARG A 838 -26.56 3.00 -28.77
N ASN A 839 -27.15 4.04 -29.36
CA ASN A 839 -26.78 5.44 -29.07
C ASN A 839 -27.29 5.93 -27.70
N ARG A 840 -28.14 5.10 -27.06
CA ARG A 840 -28.66 5.30 -25.70
C ARG A 840 -28.24 4.18 -24.75
N LEU A 841 -27.25 3.39 -25.14
CA LEU A 841 -26.65 2.35 -24.31
C LEU A 841 -25.29 2.80 -23.80
N SER A 842 -25.14 2.81 -22.49
CA SER A 842 -23.85 2.84 -21.81
C SER A 842 -23.65 1.53 -21.08
N MET A 843 -22.41 1.05 -21.02
CA MET A 843 -22.10 -0.20 -20.31
C MET A 843 -21.01 0.02 -19.27
N GLU A 844 -21.26 -0.43 -18.04
CA GLU A 844 -20.19 -0.62 -17.06
C GLU A 844 -19.45 -1.92 -17.38
N LEU A 845 -18.14 -1.83 -17.63
CA LEU A 845 -17.33 -2.95 -18.12
C LEU A 845 -16.19 -3.28 -17.15
N PHE A 846 -15.91 -4.58 -17.05
CA PHE A 846 -15.10 -5.21 -16.01
C PHE A 846 -13.80 -5.84 -16.53
N SER A 847 -13.63 -5.94 -17.85
CA SER A 847 -12.39 -6.38 -18.49
C SER A 847 -11.96 -5.45 -19.63
N VAL A 848 -10.65 -5.47 -19.94
CA VAL A 848 -10.08 -4.71 -21.07
C VAL A 848 -10.66 -5.19 -22.41
N ASP A 849 -10.74 -6.52 -22.61
CA ASP A 849 -11.34 -7.14 -23.79
C ASP A 849 -12.79 -6.66 -24.04
N ALA A 850 -13.60 -6.54 -22.98
CA ALA A 850 -14.95 -6.00 -23.12
C ALA A 850 -14.93 -4.52 -23.52
N ILE A 851 -14.03 -3.70 -22.97
CA ILE A 851 -13.88 -2.29 -23.35
C ILE A 851 -13.50 -2.15 -24.84
N GLU A 852 -12.56 -2.96 -25.31
CA GLU A 852 -12.13 -2.97 -26.71
C GLU A 852 -13.29 -3.37 -27.64
N LYS A 853 -13.99 -4.47 -27.32
CA LYS A 853 -15.19 -4.91 -28.06
C LYS A 853 -16.30 -3.85 -28.06
N ALA A 854 -16.56 -3.20 -26.93
CA ALA A 854 -17.57 -2.14 -26.85
C ALA A 854 -17.21 -0.91 -27.70
N ASN A 855 -15.92 -0.56 -27.78
CA ASN A 855 -15.42 0.52 -28.62
C ASN A 855 -15.66 0.25 -30.11
N GLU A 856 -15.53 -1.01 -30.56
CA GLU A 856 -15.84 -1.41 -31.93
C GLU A 856 -17.34 -1.28 -32.26
N LEU A 857 -18.21 -1.49 -31.27
CA LEU A 857 -19.67 -1.51 -31.44
C LEU A 857 -20.31 -0.11 -31.41
N ASN A 858 -19.54 0.94 -31.14
CA ASN A 858 -19.97 2.35 -31.15
C ASN A 858 -21.23 2.61 -30.29
N ILE A 859 -21.24 2.10 -29.06
CA ILE A 859 -22.26 2.43 -28.07
C ILE A 859 -22.11 3.89 -27.58
N LYS A 860 -23.10 4.40 -26.82
CA LYS A 860 -23.09 5.79 -26.33
C LYS A 860 -21.83 6.12 -25.53
N SER A 861 -21.51 5.28 -24.55
CA SER A 861 -20.34 5.46 -23.70
C SER A 861 -19.97 4.21 -22.92
N ILE A 862 -18.70 4.12 -22.54
CA ILE A 862 -18.18 3.09 -21.65
C ILE A 862 -17.97 3.70 -20.27
N LEU A 863 -18.45 2.99 -19.24
CA LEU A 863 -18.12 3.25 -17.83
C LEU A 863 -17.09 2.19 -17.41
N MET A 864 -15.87 2.62 -17.11
CA MET A 864 -14.84 1.72 -16.59
C MET A 864 -15.13 1.40 -15.13
N SER A 865 -15.25 0.12 -14.79
CA SER A 865 -15.59 -0.32 -13.43
C SER A 865 -14.46 -0.07 -12.43
N ASN A 866 -14.83 -0.03 -11.15
CA ASN A 866 -13.92 0.22 -10.02
C ASN A 866 -12.72 -0.74 -9.98
N ASN A 867 -12.92 -2.01 -10.36
CA ASN A 867 -11.85 -3.02 -10.35
C ASN A 867 -10.81 -2.71 -11.43
N LEU A 868 -11.25 -2.33 -12.63
CA LEU A 868 -10.35 -1.91 -13.69
C LEU A 868 -9.62 -0.62 -13.31
N ILE A 869 -10.32 0.38 -12.75
CA ILE A 869 -9.69 1.63 -12.30
C ILE A 869 -8.56 1.33 -11.31
N ARG A 870 -8.79 0.43 -10.36
CA ARG A 870 -7.78 -0.01 -9.37
C ARG A 870 -6.61 -0.71 -10.04
N SER A 871 -6.87 -1.67 -10.92
CA SER A 871 -5.81 -2.41 -11.63
C SER A 871 -4.95 -1.53 -12.53
N LYS A 872 -5.53 -0.43 -13.06
CA LYS A 872 -4.88 0.50 -13.98
C LYS A 872 -4.41 1.78 -13.31
N LYS A 873 -4.41 1.87 -11.97
CA LYS A 873 -4.16 3.12 -11.23
C LYS A 873 -2.91 3.88 -11.69
N ASN A 874 -1.79 3.19 -11.90
CA ASN A 874 -0.51 3.80 -12.26
C ASN A 874 -0.44 4.28 -13.72
N GLU A 875 -1.25 3.69 -14.60
CA GLU A 875 -1.30 4.00 -16.04
C GLU A 875 -2.66 4.57 -16.46
N ILE A 876 -3.50 5.01 -15.51
CA ILE A 876 -4.93 5.26 -15.73
C ILE A 876 -5.17 6.31 -16.82
N PHE A 877 -4.31 7.35 -16.88
CA PHE A 877 -4.41 8.40 -17.88
C PHE A 877 -4.11 7.88 -19.30
N GLN A 878 -3.04 7.10 -19.46
CA GLN A 878 -2.66 6.50 -20.73
C GLN A 878 -3.72 5.47 -21.18
N PHE A 879 -4.22 4.68 -20.23
CA PHE A 879 -5.23 3.67 -20.49
C PHE A 879 -6.56 4.31 -20.95
N ILE A 880 -7.04 5.32 -20.24
CA ILE A 880 -8.28 6.04 -20.58
C ILE A 880 -8.16 6.71 -21.95
N GLU A 881 -7.01 7.33 -22.25
CA GLU A 881 -6.75 7.94 -23.55
C GLU A 881 -6.75 6.89 -24.69
N ALA A 882 -5.98 5.81 -24.52
CA ALA A 882 -5.87 4.73 -25.50
C ALA A 882 -7.23 4.08 -25.82
N HIS A 883 -8.08 3.92 -24.81
CA HIS A 883 -9.38 3.26 -24.94
C HIS A 883 -10.56 4.23 -25.06
N LYS A 884 -10.30 5.54 -25.22
CA LYS A 884 -11.31 6.60 -25.40
C LYS A 884 -12.38 6.63 -24.30
N ILE A 885 -12.01 6.27 -23.07
CA ILE A 885 -12.91 6.22 -21.92
C ILE A 885 -13.19 7.65 -21.45
N LYS A 886 -14.44 7.94 -21.10
CA LYS A 886 -14.85 9.26 -20.57
C LYS A 886 -15.55 9.20 -19.24
N TYR A 887 -15.97 8.02 -18.83
CA TYR A 887 -16.78 7.80 -17.64
C TYR A 887 -16.22 6.67 -16.81
N LEU A 888 -16.25 6.88 -15.50
CA LEU A 888 -15.72 5.94 -14.51
C LEU A 888 -16.83 5.63 -13.50
N ALA A 889 -16.91 4.38 -13.06
CA ALA A 889 -17.75 3.95 -11.96
C ALA A 889 -16.84 3.51 -10.81
N ALA A 890 -16.83 4.27 -9.71
CA ALA A 890 -15.92 4.03 -8.58
C ALA A 890 -16.68 3.99 -7.25
N SER A 891 -16.20 3.20 -6.29
CA SER A 891 -16.80 3.27 -4.95
C SER A 891 -16.48 4.63 -4.32
N ARG A 892 -17.45 5.22 -3.61
CA ARG A 892 -17.25 6.52 -2.95
C ARG A 892 -16.02 6.52 -2.05
N LYS A 893 -15.82 5.46 -1.27
CA LYS A 893 -14.67 5.31 -0.36
C LYS A 893 -13.35 5.36 -1.13
N TYR A 894 -13.26 4.69 -2.27
CA TYR A 894 -12.04 4.68 -3.09
C TYR A 894 -11.70 6.07 -3.64
N VAL A 895 -12.72 6.83 -4.07
CA VAL A 895 -12.52 8.21 -4.53
C VAL A 895 -11.98 9.09 -3.40
N GLN A 896 -12.51 8.93 -2.18
CA GLN A 896 -12.05 9.68 -1.01
C GLN A 896 -10.61 9.32 -0.58
N GLU A 897 -10.22 8.05 -0.72
CA GLU A 897 -8.85 7.60 -0.46
C GLU A 897 -7.86 8.05 -1.53
N ASN A 898 -8.33 8.46 -2.71
CA ASN A 898 -7.50 8.81 -3.86
C ASN A 898 -7.93 10.16 -4.47
N LEU A 899 -8.28 11.14 -3.62
CA LEU A 899 -8.85 12.43 -4.05
C LEU A 899 -8.00 13.14 -5.10
N GLU A 900 -6.67 13.10 -4.97
CA GLU A 900 -5.76 13.75 -5.91
C GLU A 900 -5.91 13.16 -7.34
N LEU A 901 -5.98 11.83 -7.45
CA LEU A 901 -6.14 11.14 -8.72
C LEU A 901 -7.46 11.53 -9.38
N PHE A 902 -8.57 11.45 -8.65
CA PHE A 902 -9.90 11.76 -9.18
C PHE A 902 -10.09 13.26 -9.47
N THR A 903 -9.39 14.13 -8.74
CA THR A 903 -9.31 15.56 -9.09
C THR A 903 -8.57 15.76 -10.42
N LYS A 904 -7.44 15.07 -10.62
CA LYS A 904 -6.69 15.13 -11.89
C LYS A 904 -7.52 14.58 -13.06
N LEU A 905 -8.26 13.50 -12.86
CA LEU A 905 -9.18 12.92 -13.85
C LEU A 905 -10.31 13.88 -14.20
N GLU A 906 -10.93 14.54 -13.20
CA GLU A 906 -11.97 15.53 -13.47
C GLU A 906 -11.44 16.75 -14.23
N ASN A 907 -10.22 17.22 -13.92
CA ASN A 907 -9.57 18.30 -14.67
C ASN A 907 -9.32 17.91 -16.15
N GLN A 908 -9.23 16.62 -16.47
CA GLN A 908 -9.17 16.11 -17.85
C GLN A 908 -10.54 15.80 -18.46
N ASN A 909 -11.61 16.28 -17.81
CA ASN A 909 -13.00 16.08 -18.22
C ASN A 909 -13.41 14.60 -18.26
N ILE A 910 -12.77 13.76 -17.43
CA ILE A 910 -13.21 12.40 -17.14
C ILE A 910 -14.23 12.45 -16.02
N LYS A 911 -15.38 11.82 -16.24
CA LYS A 911 -16.55 11.94 -15.37
C LYS A 911 -16.70 10.71 -14.49
N THR A 912 -16.44 10.87 -13.20
CA THR A 912 -16.57 9.79 -12.21
C THR A 912 -17.96 9.79 -11.58
N TYR A 913 -18.68 8.68 -11.72
CA TYR A 913 -19.89 8.37 -10.97
C TYR A 913 -19.54 7.51 -9.76
N VAL A 914 -20.07 7.86 -8.58
CA VAL A 914 -19.82 7.10 -7.35
C VAL A 914 -21.00 6.22 -6.93
N PHE A 915 -20.68 5.00 -6.49
CA PHE A 915 -21.61 4.05 -5.88
C PHE A 915 -21.22 3.74 -4.42
N HIS A 916 -21.96 2.83 -3.77
CA HIS A 916 -21.89 2.55 -2.31
C HIS A 916 -22.22 3.76 -1.43
N ILE A 917 -23.21 4.53 -1.86
CA ILE A 917 -23.78 5.65 -1.10
C ILE A 917 -24.66 5.08 0.02
N ASN A 918 -24.76 5.77 1.16
CA ASN A 918 -25.48 5.31 2.35
C ASN A 918 -24.83 4.14 3.14
N PHE A 919 -23.63 3.66 2.76
CA PHE A 919 -22.90 2.65 3.56
C PHE A 919 -22.34 3.22 4.86
N GLU A 920 -21.99 4.51 4.87
CA GLU A 920 -21.53 5.23 6.05
C GLU A 920 -22.66 6.13 6.60
N LYS A 921 -22.84 6.11 7.93
CA LYS A 921 -23.89 6.88 8.59
C LYS A 921 -23.73 8.38 8.28
N GLY A 922 -24.80 8.99 7.79
CA GLY A 922 -24.86 10.44 7.48
C GLY A 922 -24.32 10.83 6.11
N LYS A 923 -23.88 9.88 5.28
CA LYS A 923 -23.27 10.14 3.97
C LYS A 923 -24.18 9.62 2.84
N ASN A 924 -25.33 10.27 2.70
CA ASN A 924 -26.35 10.00 1.69
C ASN A 924 -26.09 10.79 0.39
N GLU A 925 -26.98 10.66 -0.59
CA GLU A 925 -26.90 11.34 -1.89
C GLU A 925 -26.75 12.87 -1.74
N GLU A 926 -27.49 13.47 -0.80
CA GLU A 926 -27.44 14.91 -0.50
C GLU A 926 -26.08 15.33 0.07
N TYR A 927 -25.49 14.51 0.95
CA TYR A 927 -24.14 14.73 1.44
C TYR A 927 -23.12 14.70 0.30
N VAL A 928 -23.16 13.69 -0.56
CA VAL A 928 -22.22 13.55 -1.69
C VAL A 928 -22.33 14.75 -2.62
N PHE A 929 -23.55 15.14 -3.00
CA PHE A 929 -23.79 16.31 -3.83
C PHE A 929 -23.27 17.61 -3.20
N ASN A 930 -23.48 17.80 -1.89
CA ASN A 930 -23.10 19.04 -1.24
C ASN A 930 -21.61 19.16 -0.93
N ASN A 931 -20.92 18.03 -0.71
CA ASN A 931 -19.57 18.02 -0.15
C ASN A 931 -18.49 17.40 -1.07
N GLU A 932 -18.86 16.58 -2.05
CA GLU A 932 -17.89 15.76 -2.79
C GLU A 932 -17.87 16.04 -4.31
N ILE A 933 -18.74 16.92 -4.80
CA ILE A 933 -18.73 17.37 -6.19
C ILE A 933 -17.40 18.06 -6.52
N GLY A 934 -16.85 17.72 -7.69
CA GLY A 934 -15.49 18.06 -8.10
C GLY A 934 -14.80 16.75 -8.49
N PRO A 935 -14.05 16.10 -7.59
CA PRO A 935 -13.55 14.74 -7.81
C PRO A 935 -14.66 13.74 -8.16
N VAL A 936 -15.90 14.00 -7.69
CA VAL A 936 -17.12 13.29 -8.09
C VAL A 936 -17.88 14.13 -9.11
N TYR A 937 -18.13 13.55 -10.30
CA TYR A 937 -19.01 14.16 -11.29
C TYR A 937 -20.49 13.90 -10.97
N GLY A 938 -20.82 12.66 -10.67
CA GLY A 938 -22.20 12.22 -10.44
C GLY A 938 -22.27 11.02 -9.51
N LEU A 939 -23.46 10.48 -9.31
CA LEU A 939 -23.68 9.44 -8.32
C LEU A 939 -24.80 8.46 -8.72
N TYR A 940 -24.67 7.22 -8.25
CA TYR A 940 -25.71 6.18 -8.30
C TYR A 940 -26.70 6.46 -7.17
N ALA A 941 -27.84 7.04 -7.51
CA ALA A 941 -28.86 7.50 -6.58
C ALA A 941 -29.93 6.44 -6.39
N ASP A 942 -30.18 6.06 -5.14
CA ASP A 942 -31.41 5.33 -4.80
C ASP A 942 -32.57 6.35 -4.77
N ASN A 943 -32.37 7.52 -4.18
CA ASN A 943 -33.40 8.54 -4.06
C ASN A 943 -32.84 9.97 -4.27
N TRP A 944 -33.29 10.63 -5.33
CA TRP A 944 -32.95 12.03 -5.62
C TRP A 944 -34.19 12.88 -5.92
N THR A 945 -34.08 14.19 -5.70
CA THR A 945 -35.08 15.20 -6.11
C THR A 945 -34.40 16.36 -6.84
N PHE A 946 -34.93 16.70 -8.01
CA PHE A 946 -34.38 17.74 -8.90
C PHE A 946 -34.92 19.15 -8.60
N GLU A 947 -35.81 19.31 -7.62
CA GLU A 947 -36.46 20.58 -7.28
C GLU A 947 -35.57 21.56 -6.54
#